data_AF-A0A952Q939-F1
#
_entry.id   AF-A0A952Q939-F1
#
_cell.length_a   1.000
_cell.length_b   1.000
_cell.length_c   1.000
_cell.angle_alpha   90.00
_cell.angle_beta   90.00
_cell.angle_gamma   90.00
#
_symmetry.space_group_name_H-M   'P 1'
#
loop_
_entity.id
_entity.type
_entity.pdbx_description
1 polymer ?
#
loop_
_entity_poly.entity_id
_entity_poly.type
_entity_poly.pdbx_seq_one_letter_code
_entity_poly.pdbx_strand_id
1 'polypeptide(L)'
;MKRVLSATTVAALVAAVLIGGVSPALAAPDPVPGDPLTGTGVGTRTVLTSANLASTANPGGVVDSTAGFGVPAYAAPALHNFQGTLRINNINATTTGTSSLYDPYNNVYFSTAFWYRYLPYSGNIATTNYYLQQQFTQNGSHLIPTTRGFQYLASLNWDILWGVGRTWSEAGDVIGGNPASRASIPFTLVFKEENCAFNGLMTFLYNDTTTSRVRYQVSSETCSYFKGNMWGNLTSTYTPGVIANADAIGSAYALEVANRMPTKPLSALVTDYPSAGFDLSALTAGTTAAHITNYGFVYNGVNYLGACVTRTANTLTNAAGLHPFCEQLGLPSYSTAKSIFMGGALMMLGEKYGESVYDELVRDWVPEVAGIATWSDVTFNNLVDMASGHYTSSGNQVDEDGSVMASFFGITNTTRAQKMPFATSYPYQVAPGTQWVYHTSDSFILSAAMNAYLKDKEGASADIWSTFYADVLTPLGISPDASATKRTTGANSTPWGGYGLFWTPDDLAKIGAFFAGGDGSHGGTQLLNADMVADSLQQDPTDTGLSTGTGFSYNNSFWARPFTAADNAAFTTPFSVPFMSGFGGISVVLMPNCSVFYRVGDNAEFSWAGIVSESHKLDSMLNPSCAAGPTPEPTTLADDSETTAYETQVTVDVLDNDGLLGEPALDASTLALLDGTTPVTTLTVTGGTFAVVSGQIQFTPAASFSGSAGPVTYQVTNVDGVVGTATITITVGAAPQHTTMLNDTASTAFQTAVTVDVLGNDGLPGEPALDASTLALLDGTTPVTSLTITEGVFEVVGGQIQFTPSSSHTGPVSAVTYQAENAEGVVGTATLTVTVGAAPQPSTLANDTANTSYETAVTIDVLGNDGLGGEPALDSTTLTLLDGTTPVTTLTVAGGTFTVVSGQIQFTPAASFSGAAGPVTYRVTNLDGVSGTATLTVTVDAAPPATTTLVNDTPSAAFGATVLIDVLGNDGTGGEPALDPSTLALLDGTTPVSTLTVTGGVFTVLSGRVQFVPTGGFSGAVAPVTYQVTNVEGATMTATLSLTVSAASGSGSGTGSGGGALGGTGVEGVLPLTLVALGALLLGAVLLVLRRVRTRDA
;
A
#
# COMPACT_ATOMS: atom_id res chain seq x y z
N MET A 1 -53.90 -29.65 -16.78
CA MET A 1 -54.65 -28.57 -17.46
C MET A 1 -53.70 -27.41 -17.74
N LYS A 2 -53.94 -26.57 -18.76
CA LYS A 2 -52.98 -25.52 -19.16
C LYS A 2 -52.95 -24.33 -18.18
N ARG A 3 -51.76 -23.93 -17.75
CA ARG A 3 -51.42 -22.53 -17.42
C ARG A 3 -50.15 -22.15 -18.16
N VAL A 4 -50.30 -21.43 -19.27
CA VAL A 4 -49.20 -20.71 -19.90
C VAL A 4 -49.05 -19.40 -19.12
N LEU A 5 -47.92 -19.21 -18.44
CA LEU A 5 -47.48 -17.85 -18.07
C LEU A 5 -46.64 -17.29 -19.21
N SER A 6 -46.95 -16.06 -19.62
CA SER A 6 -46.25 -15.37 -20.70
C SER A 6 -45.06 -14.56 -20.18
N ALA A 7 -44.03 -14.38 -21.00
CA ALA A 7 -42.79 -13.65 -20.68
C ALA A 7 -42.99 -12.16 -20.30
N THR A 8 -44.21 -11.64 -20.33
CA THR A 8 -44.58 -10.28 -19.88
C THR A 8 -44.52 -10.07 -18.37
N THR A 9 -44.60 -11.13 -17.54
CA THR A 9 -44.59 -10.96 -16.06
C THR A 9 -43.20 -10.57 -15.53
N VAL A 10 -42.12 -11.09 -16.12
CA VAL A 10 -40.74 -10.73 -15.72
C VAL A 10 -40.42 -9.28 -16.08
N ALA A 11 -40.87 -8.81 -17.24
CA ALA A 11 -40.69 -7.41 -17.66
C ALA A 11 -41.44 -6.40 -16.77
N ALA A 12 -42.51 -6.82 -16.09
CA ALA A 12 -43.30 -5.94 -15.22
C ALA A 12 -42.55 -5.52 -13.94
N LEU A 13 -41.67 -6.39 -13.40
CA LEU A 13 -40.89 -6.09 -12.20
C LEU A 13 -39.83 -5.00 -12.44
N VAL A 14 -39.24 -4.99 -13.64
CA VAL A 14 -38.23 -4.01 -14.06
C VAL A 14 -38.85 -2.64 -14.38
N ALA A 15 -40.09 -2.60 -14.86
CA ALA A 15 -40.74 -1.37 -15.30
C ALA A 15 -41.27 -0.47 -14.17
N ALA A 16 -41.51 -1.02 -12.97
CA ALA A 16 -42.18 -0.31 -11.87
C ALA A 16 -41.30 0.73 -11.14
N VAL A 17 -39.96 0.62 -11.25
CA VAL A 17 -39.00 1.41 -10.46
C VAL A 17 -38.80 2.84 -11.00
N LEU A 18 -39.22 3.13 -12.24
CA LEU A 18 -38.82 4.35 -12.96
C LEU A 18 -39.69 5.61 -12.77
N ILE A 19 -40.75 5.57 -11.94
CA ILE A 19 -41.61 6.75 -11.68
C ILE A 19 -41.93 6.89 -10.18
N GLY A 20 -40.89 7.05 -9.35
CA GLY A 20 -41.02 7.32 -7.92
C GLY A 20 -39.68 7.77 -7.32
N GLY A 21 -39.48 9.08 -7.16
CA GLY A 21 -38.17 9.67 -6.86
C GLY A 21 -37.68 9.55 -5.41
N VAL A 22 -37.49 8.32 -4.91
CA VAL A 22 -36.55 8.01 -3.81
C VAL A 22 -35.88 6.69 -4.17
N SER A 23 -34.58 6.73 -4.48
CA SER A 23 -33.80 5.49 -4.57
C SER A 23 -33.68 4.91 -3.16
N PRO A 24 -34.07 3.65 -2.90
CA PRO A 24 -33.59 2.97 -1.70
C PRO A 24 -32.07 2.91 -1.77
N ALA A 25 -31.40 3.03 -0.61
CA ALA A 25 -30.01 2.60 -0.55
C ALA A 25 -29.97 1.11 -0.92
N LEU A 26 -29.10 0.72 -1.86
CA LEU A 26 -28.81 -0.68 -2.08
C LEU A 26 -28.24 -1.25 -0.78
N ALA A 27 -28.67 -2.45 -0.39
CA ALA A 27 -28.03 -3.16 0.70
C ALA A 27 -26.55 -3.37 0.36
N ALA A 28 -25.69 -3.42 1.38
CA ALA A 28 -24.32 -3.88 1.20
C ALA A 28 -24.34 -5.32 0.63
N PRO A 29 -23.36 -5.71 -0.19
CA PRO A 29 -23.26 -7.09 -0.65
C PRO A 29 -23.13 -8.05 0.53
N ASP A 30 -23.69 -9.25 0.38
CA ASP A 30 -23.62 -10.29 1.40
C ASP A 30 -22.16 -10.66 1.68
N PRO A 31 -21.76 -10.88 2.95
CA PRO A 31 -20.37 -11.19 3.29
C PRO A 31 -19.94 -12.51 2.65
N VAL A 32 -18.75 -12.54 2.06
CA VAL A 32 -18.19 -13.80 1.54
C VAL A 32 -17.85 -14.73 2.71
N PRO A 33 -18.25 -16.02 2.69
CA PRO A 33 -17.91 -16.96 3.75
C PRO A 33 -16.41 -17.02 4.05
N GLY A 34 -16.05 -16.83 5.33
CA GLY A 34 -14.65 -16.75 5.77
C GLY A 34 -14.02 -15.36 5.76
N ASP A 35 -14.81 -14.30 5.56
CA ASP A 35 -14.46 -12.90 5.84
C ASP A 35 -15.23 -12.34 7.06
N PRO A 36 -14.75 -11.25 7.69
CA PRO A 36 -13.52 -10.51 7.37
C PRO A 36 -12.25 -11.22 7.86
N LEU A 37 -11.10 -10.88 7.27
CA LEU A 37 -9.79 -11.27 7.79
C LEU A 37 -9.60 -10.79 9.24
N THR A 38 -9.15 -11.67 10.13
CA THR A 38 -9.08 -11.43 11.58
C THR A 38 -7.66 -11.15 12.11
N GLY A 39 -6.65 -11.10 11.24
CA GLY A 39 -5.27 -10.82 11.64
C GLY A 39 -5.00 -9.36 12.00
N THR A 40 -3.85 -9.10 12.62
CA THR A 40 -3.45 -7.76 13.09
C THR A 40 -2.61 -6.97 12.08
N GLY A 41 -2.28 -7.57 10.94
CA GLY A 41 -1.29 -7.07 9.98
C GLY A 41 0.16 -7.23 10.45
N VAL A 42 0.41 -7.53 11.73
CA VAL A 42 1.76 -7.57 12.32
C VAL A 42 2.44 -8.91 12.04
N GLY A 43 3.34 -8.93 11.08
CA GLY A 43 4.15 -10.09 10.70
C GLY A 43 5.44 -9.70 9.99
N THR A 44 6.02 -10.61 9.21
CA THR A 44 7.25 -10.33 8.45
C THR A 44 7.26 -11.12 7.14
N ARG A 45 6.95 -10.42 6.05
CA ARG A 45 7.06 -10.93 4.68
C ARG A 45 8.52 -10.93 4.22
N THR A 46 9.01 -12.09 3.80
CA THR A 46 10.42 -12.28 3.37
C THR A 46 10.62 -12.18 1.85
N VAL A 47 9.57 -12.40 1.07
CA VAL A 47 9.57 -12.32 -0.40
C VAL A 47 8.44 -11.42 -0.90
N LEU A 48 8.70 -10.65 -1.96
CA LEU A 48 7.76 -9.67 -2.53
C LEU A 48 7.33 -8.58 -1.53
N THR A 49 8.28 -8.12 -0.70
CA THR A 49 8.16 -6.97 0.20
C THR A 49 7.75 -5.69 -0.54
N SER A 50 7.23 -4.68 0.17
CA SER A 50 7.05 -3.31 -0.34
C SER A 50 8.23 -2.81 -1.17
N ALA A 51 9.46 -3.03 -0.70
CA ALA A 51 10.68 -2.63 -1.41
C ALA A 51 10.89 -3.38 -2.74
N ASN A 52 10.48 -4.65 -2.84
CA ASN A 52 10.51 -5.39 -4.10
C ASN A 52 9.44 -4.87 -5.08
N LEU A 53 8.25 -4.53 -4.59
CA LEU A 53 7.13 -4.01 -5.39
C LEU A 53 7.33 -2.55 -5.82
N ALA A 54 8.17 -1.78 -5.12
CA ALA A 54 8.64 -0.46 -5.54
C ALA A 54 9.81 -0.52 -6.55
N SER A 55 10.61 -1.58 -6.53
CA SER A 55 11.88 -1.66 -7.27
C SER A 55 11.71 -1.67 -8.79
N THR A 56 12.48 -0.82 -9.49
CA THR A 56 12.56 -0.81 -10.96
C THR A 56 13.42 -1.94 -11.54
N ALA A 57 14.13 -2.70 -10.70
CA ALA A 57 14.97 -3.81 -11.16
C ALA A 57 14.12 -5.00 -11.63
N ASN A 58 14.56 -5.67 -12.69
CA ASN A 58 13.94 -6.92 -13.13
C ASN A 58 14.19 -8.03 -12.11
N PRO A 59 13.15 -8.78 -11.68
CA PRO A 59 13.32 -9.91 -10.79
C PRO A 59 14.12 -11.04 -11.45
N GLY A 60 15.06 -11.63 -10.70
CA GLY A 60 15.98 -12.65 -11.20
C GLY A 60 15.36 -14.04 -11.44
N GLY A 61 14.11 -14.26 -11.04
CA GLY A 61 13.43 -15.55 -11.16
C GLY A 61 11.97 -15.51 -10.70
N VAL A 62 11.34 -16.68 -10.72
CA VAL A 62 10.17 -16.98 -9.88
C VAL A 62 10.56 -17.01 -8.40
N VAL A 63 9.58 -16.84 -7.52
CA VAL A 63 9.71 -16.97 -6.06
C VAL A 63 8.73 -18.03 -5.55
N ASP A 64 8.75 -18.28 -4.24
CA ASP A 64 7.71 -19.06 -3.57
C ASP A 64 6.32 -18.46 -3.84
N SER A 65 5.43 -19.28 -4.42
CA SER A 65 4.07 -18.88 -4.80
C SER A 65 3.22 -18.55 -3.57
N THR A 66 3.32 -19.35 -2.50
CA THR A 66 2.51 -19.22 -1.29
C THR A 66 2.97 -18.04 -0.45
N ALA A 67 4.26 -17.98 -0.11
CA ALA A 67 4.85 -16.89 0.68
C ALA A 67 4.98 -15.57 -0.10
N GLY A 68 4.96 -15.60 -1.44
CA GLY A 68 4.99 -14.42 -2.29
C GLY A 68 3.63 -13.79 -2.56
N PHE A 69 2.63 -14.61 -2.90
CA PHE A 69 1.34 -14.14 -3.46
C PHE A 69 0.12 -14.53 -2.60
N GLY A 70 0.27 -15.41 -1.61
CA GLY A 70 -0.80 -15.77 -0.70
C GLY A 70 -1.05 -14.72 0.39
N VAL A 71 -2.29 -14.76 0.91
CA VAL A 71 -2.69 -14.05 2.12
C VAL A 71 -2.00 -14.72 3.33
N PRO A 72 -1.16 -14.01 4.11
CA PRO A 72 -0.52 -14.60 5.28
C PRO A 72 -1.51 -14.69 6.46
N ALA A 73 -1.32 -15.66 7.35
CA ALA A 73 -2.22 -15.86 8.50
C ALA A 73 -2.27 -14.67 9.50
N TYR A 74 -1.34 -13.73 9.42
CA TYR A 74 -1.34 -12.49 10.21
C TYR A 74 -2.04 -11.31 9.50
N ALA A 75 -2.56 -11.49 8.29
CA ALA A 75 -3.14 -10.43 7.46
C ALA A 75 -4.34 -9.75 8.14
N ALA A 76 -4.30 -8.41 8.20
CA ALA A 76 -5.44 -7.60 8.59
C ALA A 76 -6.36 -7.31 7.38
N PRO A 77 -7.61 -6.86 7.62
CA PRO A 77 -8.45 -6.27 6.58
C PRO A 77 -7.71 -5.21 5.76
N ALA A 78 -8.13 -5.02 4.51
CA ALA A 78 -7.55 -3.98 3.67
C ALA A 78 -7.86 -2.57 4.23
N LEU A 79 -6.84 -1.71 4.27
CA LEU A 79 -6.96 -0.29 4.66
C LEU A 79 -7.64 0.56 3.58
N HIS A 80 -7.69 0.06 2.34
CA HIS A 80 -8.21 0.76 1.17
C HIS A 80 -9.12 -0.17 0.36
N ASN A 81 -10.18 0.38 -0.25
CA ASN A 81 -11.07 -0.37 -1.13
C ASN A 81 -10.57 -0.34 -2.58
N PHE A 82 -10.35 -1.50 -3.22
CA PHE A 82 -9.98 -1.56 -4.63
C PHE A 82 -11.23 -1.69 -5.52
N GLN A 83 -11.71 -0.56 -6.03
CA GLN A 83 -12.84 -0.51 -6.95
C GLN A 83 -12.50 0.38 -8.16
N GLY A 84 -12.51 -0.21 -9.35
CA GLY A 84 -12.21 0.49 -10.59
C GLY A 84 -11.42 -0.36 -11.58
N THR A 85 -10.58 0.29 -12.40
CA THR A 85 -9.85 -0.36 -13.49
C THR A 85 -8.37 -0.51 -13.16
N LEU A 86 -7.86 -1.75 -13.14
CA LEU A 86 -6.42 -2.02 -13.15
C LEU A 86 -5.94 -2.18 -14.59
N ARG A 87 -4.86 -1.47 -14.94
CA ARG A 87 -4.18 -1.57 -16.23
C ARG A 87 -2.70 -1.88 -16.02
N ILE A 88 -2.20 -2.93 -16.67
CA ILE A 88 -0.81 -3.37 -16.62
C ILE A 88 -0.14 -2.94 -17.93
N ASN A 89 0.89 -2.09 -17.84
CA ASN A 89 1.57 -1.48 -18.98
C ASN A 89 2.98 -2.06 -19.20
N ASN A 90 3.55 -1.78 -20.38
CA ASN A 90 4.93 -2.09 -20.75
C ASN A 90 5.26 -3.60 -20.69
N ILE A 91 4.32 -4.44 -21.13
CA ILE A 91 4.53 -5.88 -21.34
C ILE A 91 5.45 -6.06 -22.54
N ASN A 92 6.71 -6.42 -22.30
CA ASN A 92 7.71 -6.66 -23.34
C ASN A 92 8.87 -7.54 -22.84
N ALA A 93 9.79 -7.88 -23.75
CA ALA A 93 10.94 -8.75 -23.47
C ALA A 93 12.04 -8.15 -22.57
N THR A 94 11.96 -6.85 -22.22
CA THR A 94 12.96 -6.18 -21.35
C THR A 94 12.44 -5.89 -19.94
N THR A 95 11.15 -6.13 -19.67
CA THR A 95 10.51 -6.02 -18.34
C THR A 95 10.12 -7.38 -17.74
N THR A 96 10.45 -8.47 -18.44
CA THR A 96 10.03 -9.85 -18.14
C THR A 96 11.20 -10.83 -18.25
N GLY A 97 11.19 -11.87 -17.44
CA GLY A 97 12.11 -13.00 -17.45
C GLY A 97 11.37 -14.30 -17.73
N THR A 98 12.07 -15.26 -18.34
CA THR A 98 11.47 -16.50 -18.86
C THR A 98 12.45 -17.66 -18.72
N SER A 99 11.96 -18.87 -18.50
CA SER A 99 12.75 -20.10 -18.59
C SER A 99 11.94 -21.21 -19.25
N SER A 100 12.39 -21.70 -20.42
CA SER A 100 11.82 -22.92 -21.00
C SER A 100 12.37 -24.14 -20.25
N LEU A 101 11.50 -25.08 -19.92
CA LEU A 101 11.81 -26.34 -19.23
C LEU A 101 11.60 -27.54 -20.16
N TYR A 102 10.61 -27.47 -21.04
CA TYR A 102 10.32 -28.48 -22.06
C TYR A 102 9.78 -27.81 -23.34
N ASP A 103 10.39 -28.12 -24.48
CA ASP A 103 10.13 -27.54 -25.81
C ASP A 103 10.63 -28.56 -26.87
N PRO A 104 9.94 -29.71 -27.04
CA PRO A 104 10.41 -30.83 -27.85
C PRO A 104 10.30 -30.53 -29.35
N TYR A 105 9.41 -29.60 -29.72
CA TYR A 105 9.28 -29.10 -31.08
C TYR A 105 10.43 -28.15 -31.47
N ASN A 106 11.33 -27.80 -30.54
CA ASN A 106 12.63 -27.17 -30.77
C ASN A 106 12.61 -26.05 -31.82
N ASN A 107 11.66 -25.11 -31.67
CA ASN A 107 11.52 -23.96 -32.57
C ASN A 107 11.28 -24.34 -34.06
N VAL A 108 10.60 -25.47 -34.33
CA VAL A 108 10.22 -25.93 -35.69
C VAL A 108 8.77 -25.57 -36.02
N TYR A 109 7.79 -26.02 -35.22
CA TYR A 109 6.39 -25.57 -35.36
C TYR A 109 6.24 -24.07 -35.03
N PHE A 110 7.02 -23.57 -34.08
CA PHE A 110 7.01 -22.18 -33.63
C PHE A 110 8.12 -21.33 -34.28
N SER A 111 8.56 -21.70 -35.50
CA SER A 111 9.85 -21.25 -36.05
C SER A 111 10.04 -19.73 -36.06
N THR A 112 11.13 -19.30 -35.40
CA THR A 112 11.59 -17.91 -35.18
C THR A 112 10.84 -17.07 -34.14
N ALA A 113 9.77 -17.58 -33.53
CA ALA A 113 8.82 -16.76 -32.76
C ALA A 113 9.09 -16.70 -31.24
N PHE A 114 9.78 -15.66 -30.77
CA PHE A 114 10.02 -15.40 -29.33
C PHE A 114 8.75 -15.19 -28.46
N TRP A 115 7.55 -15.04 -29.04
CA TRP A 115 6.43 -14.36 -28.39
C TRP A 115 5.66 -15.13 -27.31
N TYR A 116 5.71 -16.47 -27.27
CA TYR A 116 4.93 -17.24 -26.29
C TYR A 116 5.56 -17.27 -24.90
N ARG A 117 6.84 -16.90 -24.79
CA ARG A 117 7.57 -16.88 -23.51
C ARG A 117 7.22 -15.67 -22.64
N TYR A 118 6.44 -14.73 -23.17
CA TYR A 118 6.00 -13.50 -22.51
C TYR A 118 4.48 -13.49 -22.33
N LEU A 119 4.00 -12.55 -21.50
CA LEU A 119 2.59 -12.18 -21.41
C LEU A 119 2.00 -11.75 -22.78
N PRO A 120 0.66 -11.66 -22.91
CA PRO A 120 -0.06 -11.21 -24.10
C PRO A 120 0.60 -10.06 -24.88
N TYR A 121 0.73 -10.23 -26.20
CA TYR A 121 1.55 -9.37 -27.08
C TYR A 121 1.03 -9.32 -28.54
N SER A 122 1.31 -8.23 -29.27
CA SER A 122 0.69 -7.90 -30.57
C SER A 122 1.63 -7.71 -31.77
N GLY A 123 2.85 -8.24 -31.75
CA GLY A 123 3.62 -8.46 -33.00
C GLY A 123 4.87 -7.60 -33.27
N ASN A 124 5.22 -6.58 -32.47
CA ASN A 124 6.56 -5.97 -32.53
C ASN A 124 7.19 -5.69 -31.15
N ILE A 125 8.22 -6.50 -30.79
CA ILE A 125 8.96 -6.46 -29.51
C ILE A 125 9.57 -5.08 -29.20
N ALA A 126 9.93 -4.31 -30.23
CA ALA A 126 10.71 -3.08 -30.06
C ALA A 126 9.89 -1.80 -29.87
N THR A 127 8.58 -1.80 -30.16
CA THR A 127 7.84 -0.53 -30.37
C THR A 127 6.39 -0.48 -29.89
N THR A 128 5.76 -1.59 -29.49
CA THR A 128 4.31 -1.62 -29.23
C THR A 128 3.99 -1.76 -27.74
N ASN A 129 3.35 -0.75 -27.15
CA ASN A 129 2.89 -0.77 -25.75
C ASN A 129 1.63 -1.63 -25.58
N TYR A 130 1.79 -2.95 -25.61
CA TYR A 130 0.71 -3.85 -25.21
C TYR A 130 0.41 -3.70 -23.70
N TYR A 131 -0.85 -3.94 -23.35
CA TYR A 131 -1.35 -3.81 -21.99
C TYR A 131 -2.39 -4.87 -21.70
N LEU A 132 -2.50 -5.25 -20.43
CA LEU A 132 -3.68 -5.96 -19.90
C LEU A 132 -4.51 -4.97 -19.09
N GLN A 133 -5.84 -5.14 -19.11
CA GLN A 133 -6.75 -4.27 -18.39
C GLN A 133 -7.97 -5.07 -17.96
N GLN A 134 -8.33 -4.96 -16.69
CA GLN A 134 -9.51 -5.60 -16.10
C GLN A 134 -10.11 -4.66 -15.06
N GLN A 135 -11.44 -4.66 -14.97
CA GLN A 135 -12.17 -3.97 -13.92
C GLN A 135 -12.42 -4.92 -12.75
N PHE A 136 -12.30 -4.38 -11.54
CA PHE A 136 -12.50 -5.12 -10.30
C PHE A 136 -13.41 -4.34 -9.36
N THR A 137 -14.22 -5.09 -8.62
CA THR A 137 -14.89 -4.63 -7.40
C THR A 137 -14.41 -5.50 -6.24
N GLN A 138 -14.61 -5.04 -5.01
CA GLN A 138 -14.19 -5.76 -3.81
C GLN A 138 -15.40 -6.02 -2.91
N ASN A 139 -15.48 -7.23 -2.36
CA ASN A 139 -16.41 -7.61 -1.30
C ASN A 139 -15.59 -8.22 -0.16
N GLY A 140 -15.66 -7.64 1.05
CA GLY A 140 -14.75 -7.97 2.15
C GLY A 140 -13.28 -7.84 1.73
N SER A 141 -12.55 -8.95 1.75
CA SER A 141 -11.18 -9.12 1.27
C SER A 141 -11.09 -9.82 -0.10
N HIS A 142 -12.20 -10.12 -0.78
CA HIS A 142 -12.20 -10.74 -2.11
C HIS A 142 -12.24 -9.69 -3.23
N LEU A 143 -11.37 -9.85 -4.23
CA LEU A 143 -11.16 -8.91 -5.33
C LEU A 143 -11.70 -9.52 -6.64
N ILE A 144 -12.94 -9.19 -6.96
CA ILE A 144 -13.76 -9.87 -7.97
C ILE A 144 -13.63 -9.14 -9.31
N PRO A 145 -13.14 -9.77 -10.38
CA PRO A 145 -13.15 -9.17 -11.71
C PRO A 145 -14.60 -9.08 -12.23
N THR A 146 -14.97 -7.93 -12.80
CA THR A 146 -16.32 -7.68 -13.33
C THR A 146 -16.69 -8.52 -14.55
N THR A 147 -15.70 -9.20 -15.13
CA THR A 147 -15.86 -10.14 -16.25
C THR A 147 -15.06 -11.38 -15.90
N ARG A 148 -15.73 -12.52 -15.77
CA ARG A 148 -15.14 -13.81 -15.39
C ARG A 148 -15.09 -14.79 -16.55
N GLY A 149 -14.37 -15.89 -16.35
CA GLY A 149 -14.16 -16.93 -17.35
C GLY A 149 -13.31 -16.52 -18.55
N PHE A 150 -13.40 -17.33 -19.59
CA PHE A 150 -12.51 -17.24 -20.77
C PHE A 150 -12.77 -15.99 -21.62
N GLN A 151 -11.75 -15.14 -21.74
CA GLN A 151 -11.80 -13.90 -22.51
C GLN A 151 -10.81 -13.91 -23.68
N TYR A 152 -11.35 -13.64 -24.88
CA TYR A 152 -10.56 -13.44 -26.09
C TYR A 152 -9.77 -12.12 -26.04
N LEU A 153 -8.44 -12.21 -26.11
CA LEU A 153 -7.57 -11.04 -26.23
C LEU A 153 -7.20 -10.75 -27.69
N ALA A 154 -6.95 -9.48 -28.00
CA ALA A 154 -6.38 -9.04 -29.28
C ALA A 154 -4.87 -9.33 -29.41
N SER A 155 -4.36 -10.30 -28.66
CA SER A 155 -2.96 -10.75 -28.72
C SER A 155 -2.78 -11.79 -29.84
N LEU A 156 -1.53 -12.06 -30.21
CA LEU A 156 -1.17 -13.13 -31.15
C LEU A 156 -0.91 -14.48 -30.46
N ASN A 157 -0.82 -14.50 -29.13
CA ASN A 157 -0.19 -15.59 -28.37
C ASN A 157 -1.10 -16.20 -27.29
N TRP A 158 -1.84 -15.37 -26.57
CA TRP A 158 -2.56 -15.74 -25.35
C TRP A 158 -3.95 -15.13 -25.29
N ASP A 159 -4.94 -15.93 -24.92
CA ASP A 159 -6.19 -15.51 -24.29
C ASP A 159 -6.06 -15.59 -22.76
N ILE A 160 -7.06 -15.16 -21.99
CA ILE A 160 -6.94 -15.07 -20.52
C ILE A 160 -8.23 -15.46 -19.78
N LEU A 161 -8.07 -16.03 -18.57
CA LEU A 161 -9.07 -16.03 -17.51
C LEU A 161 -8.53 -15.19 -16.33
N TRP A 162 -9.40 -14.41 -15.69
CA TRP A 162 -9.12 -13.75 -14.41
C TRP A 162 -9.91 -14.46 -13.31
N GLY A 163 -9.23 -15.01 -12.31
CA GLY A 163 -9.88 -15.52 -11.11
C GLY A 163 -10.08 -14.40 -10.08
N VAL A 164 -10.86 -14.69 -9.04
CA VAL A 164 -11.06 -13.78 -7.90
C VAL A 164 -9.79 -13.74 -7.05
N GLY A 165 -9.29 -12.52 -6.81
CA GLY A 165 -8.14 -12.26 -5.96
C GLY A 165 -8.49 -12.08 -4.48
N ARG A 166 -7.50 -11.74 -3.67
CA ARG A 166 -7.68 -11.25 -2.30
C ARG A 166 -6.98 -9.90 -2.07
N THR A 167 -7.49 -9.10 -1.15
CA THR A 167 -6.96 -7.83 -0.66
C THR A 167 -6.79 -7.84 0.85
N TRP A 168 -5.70 -7.29 1.37
CA TRP A 168 -5.41 -7.28 2.81
C TRP A 168 -4.43 -6.16 3.18
N SER A 169 -4.04 -6.07 4.46
CA SER A 169 -2.94 -5.20 4.89
C SER A 169 -1.88 -5.91 5.73
N GLU A 170 -0.65 -5.40 5.64
CA GLU A 170 0.52 -5.88 6.39
C GLU A 170 1.32 -4.69 6.94
N ALA A 171 1.85 -4.82 8.14
CA ALA A 171 2.66 -3.79 8.79
C ALA A 171 3.93 -3.51 7.98
N GLY A 172 4.05 -2.28 7.46
CA GLY A 172 5.20 -1.85 6.65
C GLY A 172 5.02 -1.94 5.14
N ASP A 173 3.85 -2.38 4.62
CA ASP A 173 3.53 -2.19 3.20
C ASP A 173 3.13 -0.72 2.95
N VAL A 174 3.90 -0.05 2.09
CA VAL A 174 3.79 1.40 1.86
C VAL A 174 3.93 1.80 0.39
N ILE A 175 3.24 2.89 0.01
CA ILE A 175 3.45 3.59 -1.26
C ILE A 175 3.89 5.03 -0.95
N GLY A 176 5.11 5.38 -1.36
CA GLY A 176 5.68 6.71 -1.11
C GLY A 176 5.88 7.05 0.38
N GLY A 177 5.89 6.05 1.26
CA GLY A 177 5.96 6.21 2.72
C GLY A 177 4.60 6.21 3.43
N ASN A 178 3.50 6.34 2.69
CA ASN A 178 2.14 6.21 3.25
C ASN A 178 1.75 4.73 3.32
N PRO A 179 0.95 4.29 4.33
CA PRO A 179 0.38 2.94 4.36
C PRO A 179 -0.31 2.56 3.05
N ALA A 180 -0.27 1.28 2.73
CA ALA A 180 -0.93 0.71 1.56
C ALA A 180 -1.55 -0.64 1.89
N SER A 181 -2.62 -0.98 1.16
CA SER A 181 -3.13 -2.35 1.13
C SER A 181 -2.37 -3.16 0.09
N ARG A 182 -2.41 -4.48 0.22
CA ARG A 182 -1.86 -5.44 -0.73
C ARG A 182 -2.99 -6.14 -1.45
N ALA A 183 -2.83 -6.36 -2.75
CA ALA A 183 -3.69 -7.22 -3.55
C ALA A 183 -2.89 -8.38 -4.14
N SER A 184 -3.55 -9.52 -4.35
CA SER A 184 -3.03 -10.59 -5.18
C SER A 184 -4.15 -11.25 -5.98
N ILE A 185 -3.88 -11.57 -7.24
CA ILE A 185 -4.88 -11.96 -8.25
C ILE A 185 -4.36 -13.19 -9.02
N PRO A 186 -5.09 -14.32 -9.02
CA PRO A 186 -4.82 -15.45 -9.90
C PRO A 186 -5.30 -15.16 -11.33
N PHE A 187 -4.54 -15.63 -12.32
CA PHE A 187 -4.90 -15.54 -13.73
C PHE A 187 -4.41 -16.75 -14.51
N THR A 188 -5.13 -17.13 -15.56
CA THR A 188 -4.74 -18.23 -16.43
C THR A 188 -4.53 -17.70 -17.85
N LEU A 189 -3.32 -17.83 -18.38
CA LEU A 189 -3.08 -17.61 -19.81
C LEU A 189 -3.48 -18.89 -20.57
N VAL A 190 -4.20 -18.74 -21.67
CA VAL A 190 -4.64 -19.86 -22.51
C VAL A 190 -4.05 -19.69 -23.90
N PHE A 191 -3.36 -20.70 -24.44
CA PHE A 191 -2.75 -20.56 -25.77
C PHE A 191 -3.81 -20.24 -26.83
N LYS A 192 -3.47 -19.38 -27.80
CA LYS A 192 -4.33 -19.17 -28.98
C LYS A 192 -4.60 -20.50 -29.69
N GLU A 193 -5.85 -20.69 -30.13
CA GLU A 193 -6.41 -21.92 -30.72
C GLU A 193 -6.38 -23.23 -29.90
N GLU A 194 -5.60 -23.33 -28.84
CA GLU A 194 -5.37 -24.57 -28.07
C GLU A 194 -6.08 -24.57 -26.70
N ASN A 195 -6.07 -25.69 -25.98
CA ASN A 195 -6.59 -25.76 -24.60
C ASN A 195 -5.52 -25.62 -23.51
N CYS A 196 -4.24 -25.48 -23.87
CA CYS A 196 -3.15 -25.35 -22.92
C CYS A 196 -3.32 -24.12 -22.00
N ALA A 197 -3.35 -24.37 -20.69
CA ALA A 197 -3.53 -23.37 -19.65
C ALA A 197 -2.25 -23.20 -18.81
N PHE A 198 -1.77 -21.96 -18.72
CA PHE A 198 -0.62 -21.49 -17.95
C PHE A 198 -1.11 -20.67 -16.75
N ASN A 199 -1.06 -21.26 -15.56
CA ASN A 199 -1.60 -20.72 -14.32
C ASN A 199 -0.57 -19.83 -13.61
N GLY A 200 -0.97 -18.60 -13.31
CA GLY A 200 -0.11 -17.54 -12.80
C GLY A 200 -0.75 -16.65 -11.73
N LEU A 201 0.09 -15.86 -11.10
CA LEU A 201 -0.20 -15.03 -9.94
C LEU A 201 0.35 -13.62 -10.15
N MET A 202 -0.42 -12.61 -9.75
CA MET A 202 0.00 -11.20 -9.71
C MET A 202 -0.14 -10.64 -8.31
N THR A 203 0.76 -9.76 -7.86
CA THR A 203 0.59 -9.00 -6.61
C THR A 203 1.17 -7.58 -6.73
N PHE A 204 0.52 -6.65 -6.03
CA PHE A 204 0.88 -5.23 -5.97
C PHE A 204 0.37 -4.63 -4.66
N LEU A 205 0.94 -3.50 -4.26
CA LEU A 205 0.36 -2.62 -3.25
C LEU A 205 -0.54 -1.59 -3.90
N TYR A 206 -1.54 -1.10 -3.17
CA TYR A 206 -2.43 -0.03 -3.61
C TYR A 206 -2.90 0.87 -2.45
N ASN A 207 -3.33 2.06 -2.82
CA ASN A 207 -4.17 2.94 -2.00
C ASN A 207 -5.30 3.50 -2.88
N ASP A 208 -6.10 4.43 -2.37
CA ASP A 208 -7.32 4.93 -3.03
C ASP A 208 -7.10 5.57 -4.42
N THR A 209 -5.84 5.87 -4.79
CA THR A 209 -5.50 6.57 -6.04
C THR A 209 -4.35 5.96 -6.84
N THR A 210 -3.52 5.09 -6.24
CA THR A 210 -2.27 4.61 -6.87
C THR A 210 -1.98 3.14 -6.59
N THR A 211 -1.09 2.55 -7.40
CA THR A 211 -0.57 1.18 -7.23
C THR A 211 0.95 1.18 -7.28
N SER A 212 1.58 0.19 -6.64
CA SER A 212 3.00 -0.15 -6.85
C SER A 212 3.20 -0.74 -8.25
N ARG A 213 4.41 -1.21 -8.56
CA ARG A 213 4.58 -2.11 -9.70
C ARG A 213 3.84 -3.42 -9.43
N VAL A 214 3.33 -4.04 -10.50
CA VAL A 214 2.69 -5.36 -10.48
C VAL A 214 3.76 -6.41 -10.70
N ARG A 215 4.10 -7.13 -9.63
CA ARG A 215 4.90 -8.34 -9.70
C ARG A 215 4.00 -9.45 -10.22
N TYR A 216 4.46 -10.20 -11.22
CA TYR A 216 3.76 -11.42 -11.65
C TYR A 216 4.71 -12.60 -11.77
N GLN A 217 4.17 -13.81 -11.65
CA GLN A 217 4.81 -15.03 -12.15
C GLN A 217 3.81 -16.04 -12.69
N VAL A 218 4.33 -16.97 -13.48
CA VAL A 218 3.66 -18.16 -14.00
C VAL A 218 4.61 -19.33 -13.71
N SER A 219 4.15 -20.32 -12.93
CA SER A 219 4.97 -21.43 -12.40
C SER A 219 4.24 -22.78 -12.42
N SER A 220 3.12 -22.85 -13.13
CA SER A 220 2.26 -24.02 -13.29
C SER A 220 1.63 -23.99 -14.68
N GLU A 221 1.59 -25.11 -15.39
CA GLU A 221 0.77 -25.27 -16.60
C GLU A 221 0.12 -26.67 -16.62
N THR A 222 -0.55 -26.98 -17.73
CA THR A 222 -1.33 -28.21 -17.97
C THR A 222 -0.99 -28.83 -19.33
N CYS A 223 0.21 -28.53 -19.84
CA CYS A 223 0.53 -28.62 -21.26
C CYS A 223 1.67 -29.60 -21.51
N SER A 224 1.38 -30.70 -22.22
CA SER A 224 2.36 -31.78 -22.44
C SER A 224 3.53 -31.43 -23.35
N TYR A 225 3.41 -30.38 -24.16
CA TYR A 225 4.36 -30.03 -25.22
C TYR A 225 5.13 -28.74 -25.00
N PHE A 226 4.68 -27.82 -24.13
CA PHE A 226 5.46 -26.64 -23.78
C PHE A 226 5.36 -26.38 -22.29
N LYS A 227 6.50 -26.37 -21.61
CA LYS A 227 6.59 -26.14 -20.17
C LYS A 227 7.59 -25.05 -19.86
N GLY A 228 7.20 -24.11 -19.01
CA GLY A 228 8.06 -22.97 -18.72
C GLY A 228 7.63 -22.15 -17.52
N ASN A 229 8.52 -21.26 -17.10
CA ASN A 229 8.19 -20.24 -16.11
C ASN A 229 8.31 -18.86 -16.75
N MET A 230 7.43 -17.94 -16.37
CA MET A 230 7.46 -16.53 -16.77
C MET A 230 7.38 -15.66 -15.52
N TRP A 231 8.03 -14.51 -15.50
CA TRP A 231 7.96 -13.60 -14.36
C TRP A 231 8.31 -12.16 -14.75
N GLY A 232 7.87 -11.17 -13.97
CA GLY A 232 8.24 -9.77 -14.21
C GLY A 232 7.84 -8.85 -13.08
N ASN A 233 8.16 -7.56 -13.24
CA ASN A 233 7.74 -6.49 -12.32
C ASN A 233 7.32 -5.24 -13.11
N LEU A 234 6.05 -5.17 -13.47
CA LEU A 234 5.51 -4.29 -14.51
C LEU A 234 4.94 -2.99 -13.94
N THR A 235 5.00 -1.92 -14.72
CA THR A 235 4.33 -0.65 -14.39
C THR A 235 2.82 -0.77 -14.58
N SER A 236 2.01 -0.38 -13.60
CA SER A 236 0.56 -0.32 -13.70
C SER A 236 0.03 1.11 -13.86
N THR A 237 -1.29 1.20 -14.08
CA THR A 237 -2.11 2.38 -13.83
C THR A 237 -3.38 1.88 -13.16
N TYR A 238 -3.74 2.47 -12.04
CA TYR A 238 -5.05 2.27 -11.40
C TYR A 238 -5.91 3.49 -11.75
N THR A 239 -7.14 3.25 -12.17
CA THR A 239 -8.17 4.26 -12.34
C THR A 239 -9.31 3.91 -11.39
N PRO A 240 -9.37 4.53 -10.20
CA PRO A 240 -10.49 4.36 -9.27
C PRO A 240 -11.80 4.78 -9.92
N GLY A 241 -12.90 4.11 -9.59
CA GLY A 241 -14.22 4.50 -10.07
C GLY A 241 -15.31 3.49 -9.73
N VAL A 242 -16.54 3.99 -9.61
CA VAL A 242 -17.73 3.17 -9.33
C VAL A 242 -17.90 2.12 -10.43
N ILE A 243 -17.98 0.85 -10.02
CA ILE A 243 -18.32 -0.26 -10.89
C ILE A 243 -19.85 -0.40 -10.92
N ALA A 244 -20.43 -0.50 -12.12
CA ALA A 244 -21.85 -0.78 -12.28
C ALA A 244 -22.17 -2.18 -11.73
N ASN A 245 -23.25 -2.29 -10.94
CA ASN A 245 -23.71 -3.52 -10.31
C ASN A 245 -22.67 -4.15 -9.33
N ALA A 246 -21.79 -3.33 -8.73
CA ALA A 246 -20.74 -3.76 -7.81
C ALA A 246 -21.27 -4.69 -6.69
N ASP A 247 -22.37 -4.30 -6.04
CA ASP A 247 -22.95 -5.03 -4.91
C ASP A 247 -23.53 -6.38 -5.37
N ALA A 248 -24.22 -6.40 -6.52
CA ALA A 248 -24.74 -7.63 -7.11
C ALA A 248 -23.63 -8.60 -7.56
N ILE A 249 -22.47 -8.08 -8.01
CA ILE A 249 -21.27 -8.89 -8.28
C ILE A 249 -20.69 -9.44 -6.97
N GLY A 250 -20.72 -8.66 -5.89
CA GLY A 250 -20.32 -9.06 -4.54
C GLY A 250 -21.17 -10.21 -3.98
N SER A 251 -22.50 -10.03 -3.96
CA SER A 251 -23.47 -11.05 -3.52
C SER A 251 -23.45 -12.31 -4.39
N ALA A 252 -23.39 -12.17 -5.72
CA ALA A 252 -23.32 -13.33 -6.61
C ALA A 252 -22.07 -14.18 -6.37
N TYR A 253 -20.95 -13.55 -5.98
CA TYR A 253 -19.74 -14.28 -5.60
C TYR A 253 -19.80 -14.85 -4.17
N ALA A 254 -20.41 -14.15 -3.20
CA ALA A 254 -20.65 -14.70 -1.87
C ALA A 254 -21.51 -15.98 -1.95
N LEU A 255 -22.58 -15.94 -2.77
CA LEU A 255 -23.43 -17.08 -3.08
C LEU A 255 -22.68 -18.20 -3.81
N GLU A 256 -21.79 -17.88 -4.76
CA GLU A 256 -20.91 -18.90 -5.37
C GLU A 256 -20.05 -19.60 -4.31
N VAL A 257 -19.39 -18.83 -3.43
CA VAL A 257 -18.48 -19.37 -2.40
C VAL A 257 -19.24 -20.24 -1.40
N ALA A 258 -20.44 -19.82 -1.01
CA ALA A 258 -21.33 -20.61 -0.17
C ALA A 258 -21.74 -21.92 -0.86
N ASN A 259 -22.14 -21.86 -2.13
CA ASN A 259 -22.55 -23.01 -2.94
C ASN A 259 -21.38 -23.89 -3.44
N ARG A 260 -20.17 -23.80 -2.89
CA ARG A 260 -19.06 -24.71 -3.24
C ARG A 260 -19.26 -26.07 -2.59
N MET A 261 -18.84 -27.14 -3.26
CA MET A 261 -18.89 -28.47 -2.68
C MET A 261 -18.04 -28.50 -1.39
N PRO A 262 -18.57 -29.01 -0.26
CA PRO A 262 -17.83 -29.11 0.99
C PRO A 262 -16.45 -29.73 0.77
N THR A 263 -15.39 -28.94 0.96
CA THR A 263 -14.04 -29.30 0.53
C THR A 263 -13.12 -29.48 1.74
N LYS A 264 -12.48 -30.65 1.83
CA LYS A 264 -11.47 -30.97 2.85
C LYS A 264 -10.11 -31.26 2.20
N PRO A 265 -8.98 -31.05 2.90
CA PRO A 265 -7.69 -31.56 2.44
C PRO A 265 -7.73 -33.07 2.30
N LEU A 266 -7.06 -33.64 1.29
CA LEU A 266 -7.11 -35.08 1.01
C LEU A 266 -6.71 -36.00 2.19
N SER A 267 -5.89 -35.52 3.12
CA SER A 267 -5.55 -36.23 4.37
C SER A 267 -6.74 -36.42 5.33
N ALA A 268 -7.85 -35.70 5.16
CA ALA A 268 -9.05 -35.86 5.96
C ALA A 268 -9.81 -37.16 5.64
N LEU A 269 -9.73 -37.69 4.41
CA LEU A 269 -10.50 -38.87 3.98
C LEU A 269 -10.25 -40.09 4.89
N VAL A 270 -9.00 -40.32 5.31
CA VAL A 270 -8.63 -41.41 6.25
C VAL A 270 -8.91 -41.10 7.72
N THR A 271 -9.28 -39.86 8.03
CA THR A 271 -9.71 -39.41 9.37
C THR A 271 -11.23 -39.49 9.50
N ASP A 272 -11.95 -39.18 8.43
CA ASP A 272 -13.41 -39.29 8.33
C ASP A 272 -13.85 -40.76 8.15
N TYR A 273 -13.08 -41.58 7.41
CA TYR A 273 -13.36 -43.02 7.16
C TYR A 273 -12.24 -43.95 7.69
N PRO A 274 -11.89 -43.91 8.99
CA PRO A 274 -10.73 -44.59 9.53
C PRO A 274 -10.83 -46.13 9.50
N SER A 275 -12.04 -46.68 9.42
CA SER A 275 -12.30 -48.12 9.32
C SER A 275 -12.10 -48.70 7.92
N ALA A 276 -12.06 -47.87 6.87
CA ALA A 276 -11.97 -48.34 5.49
C ALA A 276 -10.57 -48.85 5.11
N GLY A 277 -9.50 -48.34 5.75
CA GLY A 277 -8.12 -48.70 5.38
C GLY A 277 -7.73 -48.25 3.96
N PHE A 278 -8.25 -47.09 3.54
CA PHE A 278 -7.97 -46.44 2.27
C PHE A 278 -6.51 -45.92 2.22
N ASP A 279 -5.80 -46.22 1.13
CA ASP A 279 -4.42 -45.77 0.88
C ASP A 279 -4.41 -44.53 -0.02
N LEU A 280 -4.17 -43.36 0.57
CA LEU A 280 -4.07 -42.09 -0.16
C LEU A 280 -2.97 -42.07 -1.22
N SER A 281 -1.93 -42.92 -1.12
CA SER A 281 -0.86 -42.99 -2.12
C SER A 281 -1.31 -43.60 -3.45
N ALA A 282 -2.41 -44.37 -3.45
CA ALA A 282 -2.99 -44.93 -4.67
C ALA A 282 -3.52 -43.85 -5.63
N LEU A 283 -3.94 -42.69 -5.11
CA LEU A 283 -4.50 -41.58 -5.89
C LEU A 283 -3.45 -40.91 -6.81
N THR A 284 -2.16 -41.12 -6.52
CA THR A 284 -1.03 -40.70 -7.37
C THR A 284 -0.19 -41.90 -7.85
N ALA A 285 -0.69 -43.14 -7.68
CA ALA A 285 0.05 -44.34 -8.06
C ALA A 285 0.09 -44.52 -9.59
N GLY A 286 1.31 -44.71 -10.10
CA GLY A 286 1.55 -44.78 -11.55
C GLY A 286 1.49 -43.41 -12.24
N THR A 287 1.56 -42.31 -11.49
CA THR A 287 1.85 -40.98 -12.05
C THR A 287 3.02 -40.28 -11.36
N THR A 288 3.68 -39.41 -12.10
CA THR A 288 4.82 -38.60 -11.69
C THR A 288 4.31 -37.35 -10.99
N ALA A 289 4.40 -37.29 -9.66
CA ALA A 289 3.81 -36.21 -8.85
C ALA A 289 4.18 -34.77 -9.28
N ALA A 290 5.37 -34.57 -9.86
CA ALA A 290 5.83 -33.29 -10.41
C ALA A 290 5.03 -32.77 -11.62
N HIS A 291 4.15 -33.60 -12.18
CA HIS A 291 3.35 -33.36 -13.39
C HIS A 291 1.84 -33.36 -13.11
N ILE A 292 1.44 -33.35 -11.82
CA ILE A 292 0.04 -33.23 -11.40
C ILE A 292 -0.22 -31.76 -11.04
N THR A 293 -1.10 -31.10 -11.81
CA THR A 293 -1.46 -29.70 -11.60
C THR A 293 -2.54 -29.57 -10.53
N ASN A 294 -3.53 -30.46 -10.53
CA ASN A 294 -4.56 -30.60 -9.50
C ASN A 294 -5.18 -32.01 -9.53
N TYR A 295 -5.73 -32.47 -8.41
CA TYR A 295 -6.47 -33.71 -8.29
C TYR A 295 -7.38 -33.70 -7.06
N GLY A 296 -8.45 -34.49 -7.07
CA GLY A 296 -9.37 -34.64 -5.96
C GLY A 296 -10.15 -35.94 -6.02
N PHE A 297 -10.79 -36.28 -4.90
CA PHE A 297 -11.63 -37.47 -4.75
C PHE A 297 -12.95 -37.04 -4.09
N VAL A 298 -14.09 -37.21 -4.77
CA VAL A 298 -15.41 -36.87 -4.23
C VAL A 298 -16.05 -38.12 -3.66
N TYR A 299 -16.52 -38.05 -2.42
CA TYR A 299 -17.27 -39.13 -1.77
C TYR A 299 -18.21 -38.57 -0.70
N ASN A 300 -19.46 -39.05 -0.68
CA ASN A 300 -20.54 -38.59 0.21
C ASN A 300 -20.65 -37.06 0.30
N GLY A 301 -20.77 -36.40 -0.86
CA GLY A 301 -20.92 -34.93 -0.96
C GLY A 301 -19.66 -34.11 -0.65
N VAL A 302 -18.57 -34.71 -0.17
CA VAL A 302 -17.34 -34.01 0.20
C VAL A 302 -16.26 -34.19 -0.87
N ASN A 303 -15.64 -33.08 -1.28
CA ASN A 303 -14.47 -33.06 -2.15
C ASN A 303 -13.18 -33.12 -1.33
N TYR A 304 -12.46 -34.23 -1.42
CA TYR A 304 -11.16 -34.43 -0.78
C TYR A 304 -10.06 -33.97 -1.73
N LEU A 305 -9.66 -32.70 -1.60
CA LEU A 305 -8.81 -31.98 -2.54
C LEU A 305 -7.32 -32.23 -2.28
N GLY A 306 -6.60 -32.63 -3.32
CA GLY A 306 -5.14 -32.70 -3.34
C GLY A 306 -4.49 -31.32 -3.47
N ALA A 307 -3.27 -31.16 -2.95
CA ALA A 307 -2.57 -29.88 -2.99
C ALA A 307 -2.32 -29.40 -4.43
N CYS A 308 -2.63 -28.13 -4.73
CA CYS A 308 -2.25 -27.47 -5.98
C CYS A 308 -0.73 -27.17 -6.00
N VAL A 309 0.07 -28.15 -6.41
CA VAL A 309 1.53 -28.04 -6.51
C VAL A 309 1.91 -27.18 -7.72
N THR A 310 2.72 -26.12 -7.51
CA THR A 310 3.42 -25.45 -8.63
C THR A 310 4.85 -25.98 -8.74
N ARG A 311 5.51 -25.82 -9.90
CA ARG A 311 6.85 -26.41 -10.13
C ARG A 311 7.93 -25.98 -9.13
N THR A 312 7.78 -24.82 -8.48
CA THR A 312 8.73 -24.36 -7.46
C THR A 312 8.68 -25.22 -6.18
N ALA A 313 7.52 -25.81 -5.86
CA ALA A 313 7.38 -26.78 -4.76
C ALA A 313 7.98 -28.17 -5.07
N ASN A 314 8.44 -28.42 -6.29
CA ASN A 314 9.26 -29.59 -6.62
C ASN A 314 10.78 -29.30 -6.51
N THR A 315 11.18 -28.08 -6.12
CA THR A 315 12.58 -27.69 -5.87
C THR A 315 12.81 -27.08 -4.49
N LEU A 316 11.74 -26.89 -3.71
CA LEU A 316 11.73 -26.43 -2.33
C LEU A 316 10.95 -27.44 -1.48
N THR A 317 11.16 -27.47 -0.15
CA THR A 317 10.50 -28.47 0.71
C THR A 317 8.99 -28.29 0.73
N ASN A 318 8.27 -29.36 0.35
CA ASN A 318 6.89 -29.52 -0.15
C ASN A 318 5.74 -28.58 0.27
N ALA A 319 5.86 -27.78 1.33
CA ALA A 319 4.91 -26.71 1.66
C ALA A 319 5.24 -25.37 0.98
N ALA A 320 6.51 -25.18 0.59
CA ALA A 320 7.03 -23.97 -0.04
C ALA A 320 6.76 -23.98 -1.56
N GLY A 321 5.76 -23.23 -2.03
CA GLY A 321 5.47 -23.07 -3.47
C GLY A 321 4.16 -23.69 -3.98
N LEU A 322 3.19 -23.97 -3.11
CA LEU A 322 1.81 -24.30 -3.53
C LEU A 322 1.12 -23.08 -4.17
N HIS A 323 0.15 -23.31 -5.06
CA HIS A 323 -0.69 -22.24 -5.62
C HIS A 323 -1.63 -21.73 -4.52
N PRO A 324 -1.52 -20.46 -4.07
CA PRO A 324 -2.28 -19.97 -2.91
C PRO A 324 -3.77 -19.72 -3.21
N PHE A 325 -4.17 -19.78 -4.47
CA PHE A 325 -5.57 -19.75 -4.93
C PHE A 325 -5.84 -21.07 -5.67
N CYS A 326 -5.96 -22.17 -4.92
CA CYS A 326 -6.15 -23.50 -5.50
C CYS A 326 -7.56 -23.64 -6.10
N GLU A 327 -8.53 -23.05 -5.41
CA GLU A 327 -9.94 -22.90 -5.75
C GLU A 327 -10.22 -21.93 -6.92
N GLN A 328 -9.21 -21.25 -7.47
CA GLN A 328 -9.31 -20.36 -8.64
C GLN A 328 -8.32 -20.76 -9.76
N LEU A 329 -7.82 -21.99 -9.72
CA LEU A 329 -6.89 -22.52 -10.71
C LEU A 329 -7.64 -22.87 -12.01
N GLY A 330 -7.20 -22.32 -13.14
CA GLY A 330 -7.81 -22.58 -14.45
C GLY A 330 -7.40 -23.95 -14.99
N LEU A 331 -8.31 -24.92 -14.90
CA LEU A 331 -8.14 -26.28 -15.37
C LEU A 331 -8.81 -26.45 -16.74
N PRO A 332 -8.08 -26.76 -17.82
CA PRO A 332 -8.67 -26.94 -19.14
C PRO A 332 -9.38 -28.28 -19.25
N SER A 333 -10.42 -28.35 -20.08
CA SER A 333 -11.07 -29.62 -20.41
C SER A 333 -10.19 -30.53 -21.28
N TYR A 334 -9.52 -29.94 -22.27
CA TYR A 334 -9.19 -30.64 -23.52
C TYR A 334 -10.40 -31.51 -23.94
N SER A 335 -10.23 -32.82 -24.12
CA SER A 335 -11.26 -33.74 -24.59
C SER A 335 -12.35 -34.11 -23.57
N THR A 336 -12.26 -33.73 -22.28
CA THR A 336 -13.40 -33.95 -21.36
C THR A 336 -14.63 -33.14 -21.75
N ALA A 337 -14.46 -32.08 -22.56
CA ALA A 337 -15.56 -31.34 -23.19
C ALA A 337 -16.46 -32.22 -24.07
N LYS A 338 -15.97 -33.36 -24.58
CA LYS A 338 -16.78 -34.30 -25.36
C LYS A 338 -17.90 -34.89 -24.49
N SER A 339 -17.56 -35.55 -23.39
CA SER A 339 -18.55 -36.06 -22.42
C SER A 339 -19.36 -34.93 -21.78
N ILE A 340 -18.70 -33.87 -21.27
CA ILE A 340 -19.38 -32.80 -20.50
C ILE A 340 -20.33 -31.97 -21.38
N PHE A 341 -19.92 -31.59 -22.59
CA PHE A 341 -20.68 -30.67 -23.46
C PHE A 341 -21.29 -31.34 -24.68
N MET A 342 -20.63 -32.29 -25.37
CA MET A 342 -21.27 -32.96 -26.52
C MET A 342 -22.27 -34.03 -26.09
N GLY A 343 -21.90 -34.91 -25.15
CA GLY A 343 -22.85 -35.81 -24.48
C GLY A 343 -23.92 -35.02 -23.74
N GLY A 344 -23.50 -34.21 -22.75
CA GLY A 344 -24.40 -33.39 -21.93
C GLY A 344 -25.40 -32.52 -22.71
N ALA A 345 -24.97 -31.79 -23.76
CA ALA A 345 -25.92 -30.97 -24.52
C ALA A 345 -26.85 -31.80 -25.41
N LEU A 346 -26.44 -32.98 -25.89
CA LEU A 346 -27.33 -33.86 -26.64
C LEU A 346 -28.38 -34.49 -25.72
N MET A 347 -27.98 -34.95 -24.53
CA MET A 347 -28.90 -35.45 -23.49
C MET A 347 -29.90 -34.36 -23.03
N MET A 348 -29.44 -33.11 -22.88
CA MET A 348 -30.31 -31.96 -22.58
C MET A 348 -31.32 -31.70 -23.71
N LEU A 349 -30.90 -31.79 -24.99
CA LEU A 349 -31.84 -31.69 -26.11
C LEU A 349 -32.85 -32.86 -26.12
N GLY A 350 -32.42 -34.07 -25.74
CA GLY A 350 -33.27 -35.25 -25.61
C GLY A 350 -34.36 -35.07 -24.55
N GLU A 351 -34.03 -34.52 -23.39
CA GLU A 351 -35.00 -34.17 -22.34
C GLU A 351 -35.95 -33.05 -22.82
N LYS A 352 -35.38 -31.99 -23.41
CA LYS A 352 -36.13 -30.77 -23.79
C LYS A 352 -37.06 -30.95 -25.00
N TYR A 353 -36.74 -31.89 -25.90
CA TYR A 353 -37.43 -32.06 -27.19
C TYR A 353 -37.81 -33.50 -27.57
N GLY A 354 -37.37 -34.50 -26.80
CA GLY A 354 -37.58 -35.92 -27.05
C GLY A 354 -36.45 -36.59 -27.83
N GLU A 355 -36.16 -37.85 -27.48
CA GLU A 355 -35.06 -38.71 -27.96
C GLU A 355 -34.93 -38.80 -29.49
N SER A 356 -35.98 -38.50 -30.25
CA SER A 356 -35.92 -38.33 -31.72
C SER A 356 -34.85 -37.34 -32.19
N VAL A 357 -34.32 -36.46 -31.33
CA VAL A 357 -33.16 -35.61 -31.64
C VAL A 357 -31.85 -36.40 -31.84
N TYR A 358 -31.74 -37.62 -31.30
CA TYR A 358 -30.56 -38.48 -31.47
C TYR A 358 -30.48 -39.05 -32.90
N ASP A 359 -31.64 -39.29 -33.52
CA ASP A 359 -31.81 -39.77 -34.90
C ASP A 359 -31.74 -38.66 -35.97
N GLU A 360 -31.65 -37.38 -35.57
CA GLU A 360 -31.62 -36.25 -36.50
C GLU A 360 -30.43 -36.35 -37.48
N LEU A 361 -30.71 -36.21 -38.77
CA LEU A 361 -29.70 -36.39 -39.82
C LEU A 361 -28.80 -35.17 -39.90
N VAL A 362 -27.50 -35.36 -39.66
CA VAL A 362 -26.47 -34.30 -39.64
C VAL A 362 -26.54 -33.42 -40.89
N ARG A 363 -26.77 -34.04 -42.06
CA ARG A 363 -26.85 -33.37 -43.36
C ARG A 363 -27.97 -32.31 -43.44
N ASP A 364 -29.07 -32.49 -42.71
CA ASP A 364 -30.24 -31.61 -42.76
C ASP A 364 -30.01 -30.37 -41.88
N TRP A 365 -29.03 -30.43 -40.96
CA TRP A 365 -28.60 -29.36 -40.05
C TRP A 365 -27.24 -28.73 -40.38
N VAL A 366 -26.40 -29.40 -41.18
CA VAL A 366 -25.04 -28.97 -41.56
C VAL A 366 -24.95 -28.79 -43.09
N PRO A 367 -25.13 -27.56 -43.61
CA PRO A 367 -25.17 -27.30 -45.06
C PRO A 367 -23.93 -27.75 -45.84
N GLU A 368 -22.76 -27.82 -45.19
CA GLU A 368 -21.51 -28.30 -45.78
C GLU A 368 -21.53 -29.79 -46.15
N VAL A 369 -22.36 -30.63 -45.51
CA VAL A 369 -22.50 -32.05 -45.84
C VAL A 369 -23.84 -32.42 -46.47
N ALA A 370 -24.82 -31.49 -46.48
CA ALA A 370 -26.15 -31.65 -47.09
C ALA A 370 -26.15 -32.22 -48.52
N GLY A 371 -25.11 -31.91 -49.32
CA GLY A 371 -24.95 -32.39 -50.69
C GLY A 371 -24.07 -33.64 -50.86
N ILE A 372 -23.52 -34.21 -49.78
CA ILE A 372 -22.56 -35.33 -49.84
C ILE A 372 -23.30 -36.65 -49.61
N ALA A 373 -23.36 -37.49 -50.63
CA ALA A 373 -24.15 -38.73 -50.61
C ALA A 373 -23.73 -39.75 -49.55
N THR A 374 -22.50 -39.70 -49.03
CA THR A 374 -22.02 -40.58 -47.95
C THR A 374 -22.42 -40.09 -46.55
N TRP A 375 -22.88 -38.85 -46.42
CA TRP A 375 -23.43 -38.29 -45.18
C TRP A 375 -24.98 -38.41 -45.13
N SER A 376 -25.57 -39.27 -45.97
CA SER A 376 -27.02 -39.31 -46.18
C SER A 376 -27.82 -39.84 -44.98
N ASP A 377 -27.13 -40.57 -44.11
CA ASP A 377 -27.63 -41.50 -43.10
C ASP A 377 -26.87 -41.36 -41.75
N VAL A 378 -25.99 -40.37 -41.62
CA VAL A 378 -25.27 -40.06 -40.36
C VAL A 378 -26.19 -39.27 -39.42
N THR A 379 -26.48 -39.82 -38.25
CA THR A 379 -27.31 -39.20 -37.20
C THR A 379 -26.47 -38.40 -36.19
N PHE A 380 -27.13 -37.66 -35.28
CA PHE A 380 -26.47 -37.02 -34.15
C PHE A 380 -25.82 -38.05 -33.21
N ASN A 381 -26.47 -39.19 -32.96
CA ASN A 381 -25.87 -40.27 -32.14
C ASN A 381 -24.57 -40.77 -32.76
N ASN A 382 -24.54 -41.01 -34.07
CA ASN A 382 -23.33 -41.47 -34.75
C ASN A 382 -22.14 -40.51 -34.60
N LEU A 383 -22.36 -39.21 -34.38
CA LEU A 383 -21.27 -38.26 -34.11
C LEU A 383 -20.88 -38.19 -32.63
N VAL A 384 -21.83 -38.35 -31.69
CA VAL A 384 -21.50 -38.36 -30.25
C VAL A 384 -20.68 -39.62 -29.89
N ASP A 385 -20.88 -40.71 -30.63
CA ASP A 385 -20.14 -41.98 -30.52
C ASP A 385 -18.84 -42.03 -31.35
N MET A 386 -18.49 -40.98 -32.11
CA MET A 386 -17.36 -41.00 -33.06
C MET A 386 -17.42 -42.16 -34.07
N ALA A 387 -18.62 -42.41 -34.58
CA ALA A 387 -18.96 -43.51 -35.47
C ALA A 387 -19.59 -43.01 -36.78
N SER A 388 -19.13 -41.87 -37.31
CA SER A 388 -19.60 -41.26 -38.56
C SER A 388 -19.41 -42.12 -39.82
N GLY A 389 -18.67 -43.23 -39.73
CA GLY A 389 -18.34 -44.11 -40.87
C GLY A 389 -17.27 -43.56 -41.82
N HIS A 390 -16.75 -42.35 -41.55
CA HIS A 390 -15.77 -41.64 -42.37
C HIS A 390 -14.41 -41.60 -41.67
N TYR A 391 -13.39 -42.26 -42.22
CA TYR A 391 -12.03 -42.26 -41.65
C TYR A 391 -10.95 -42.66 -42.68
N THR A 392 -9.70 -42.30 -42.42
CA THR A 392 -8.53 -42.83 -43.14
C THR A 392 -7.98 -44.09 -42.48
N SER A 393 -8.00 -44.13 -41.14
CA SER A 393 -7.54 -45.27 -40.33
C SER A 393 -8.43 -45.46 -39.09
N SER A 394 -8.88 -46.70 -38.85
CA SER A 394 -9.56 -47.09 -37.60
C SER A 394 -8.58 -47.48 -36.47
N GLY A 395 -7.29 -47.24 -36.65
CA GLY A 395 -6.30 -47.39 -35.56
C GLY A 395 -6.44 -46.27 -34.52
N ASN A 396 -6.39 -46.63 -33.24
CA ASN A 396 -6.46 -45.70 -32.10
C ASN A 396 -5.63 -44.43 -32.33
N GLN A 397 -6.30 -43.27 -32.34
CA GLN A 397 -5.75 -41.91 -32.55
C GLN A 397 -4.98 -41.67 -33.87
N VAL A 398 -4.88 -42.64 -34.80
CA VAL A 398 -4.07 -42.49 -36.03
C VAL A 398 -4.54 -41.34 -36.93
N ASP A 399 -5.85 -41.08 -36.99
CA ASP A 399 -6.42 -39.95 -37.73
C ASP A 399 -6.37 -38.62 -36.93
N GLU A 400 -6.47 -38.68 -35.59
CA GLU A 400 -6.38 -37.51 -34.70
C GLU A 400 -4.95 -36.93 -34.64
N ASP A 401 -3.94 -37.80 -34.63
CA ASP A 401 -2.52 -37.45 -34.83
C ASP A 401 -2.20 -37.17 -36.32
N GLY A 402 -3.19 -37.34 -37.21
CA GLY A 402 -3.05 -37.23 -38.66
C GLY A 402 -2.93 -35.79 -39.18
N SER A 403 -2.40 -35.64 -40.39
CA SER A 403 -2.18 -34.32 -41.01
C SER A 403 -3.47 -33.52 -41.27
N VAL A 404 -4.63 -34.19 -41.36
CA VAL A 404 -5.95 -33.55 -41.46
C VAL A 404 -6.30 -32.86 -40.14
N MET A 405 -6.21 -33.56 -39.00
CA MET A 405 -6.49 -32.97 -37.69
C MET A 405 -5.43 -31.96 -37.27
N ALA A 406 -4.15 -32.20 -37.55
CA ALA A 406 -3.11 -31.19 -37.38
C ALA A 406 -3.42 -29.88 -38.13
N SER A 407 -4.05 -29.97 -39.30
CA SER A 407 -4.54 -28.79 -40.05
C SER A 407 -5.80 -28.18 -39.43
N PHE A 408 -6.75 -28.99 -38.95
CA PHE A 408 -7.96 -28.52 -38.25
C PHE A 408 -7.65 -27.78 -36.93
N PHE A 409 -6.61 -28.21 -36.20
CA PHE A 409 -6.14 -27.56 -34.98
C PHE A 409 -5.31 -26.28 -35.28
N GLY A 410 -4.40 -26.33 -36.26
CA GLY A 410 -3.37 -25.30 -36.46
C GLY A 410 -3.78 -23.97 -37.11
N ILE A 411 -5.07 -23.71 -37.39
CA ILE A 411 -5.51 -22.48 -38.08
C ILE A 411 -5.95 -21.42 -37.06
N THR A 412 -5.19 -20.32 -36.99
CA THR A 412 -5.46 -19.17 -36.11
C THR A 412 -6.66 -18.33 -36.54
N ASN A 413 -7.46 -17.88 -35.57
CA ASN A 413 -8.66 -17.04 -35.75
C ASN A 413 -9.66 -17.64 -36.75
N THR A 414 -9.99 -18.93 -36.57
CA THR A 414 -10.81 -19.69 -37.54
C THR A 414 -12.25 -19.20 -37.63
N THR A 415 -12.71 -18.93 -38.84
CA THR A 415 -14.14 -18.99 -39.18
C THR A 415 -14.58 -20.44 -39.41
N ARG A 416 -15.88 -20.73 -39.23
CA ARG A 416 -16.47 -22.06 -39.52
C ARG A 416 -16.11 -22.55 -40.93
N ALA A 417 -16.15 -21.67 -41.93
CA ALA A 417 -15.86 -21.98 -43.33
C ALA A 417 -14.40 -22.38 -43.60
N GLN A 418 -13.45 -22.06 -42.71
CA GLN A 418 -12.06 -22.51 -42.81
C GLN A 418 -11.82 -23.86 -42.12
N LYS A 419 -12.55 -24.14 -41.03
CA LYS A 419 -12.34 -25.32 -40.18
C LYS A 419 -13.20 -26.53 -40.60
N MET A 420 -14.42 -26.29 -41.06
CA MET A 420 -15.35 -27.34 -41.51
C MET A 420 -14.82 -28.20 -42.67
N PRO A 421 -14.14 -27.66 -43.72
CA PRO A 421 -13.64 -28.48 -44.82
C PRO A 421 -12.62 -29.56 -44.43
N PHE A 422 -11.92 -29.40 -43.29
CA PHE A 422 -11.05 -30.44 -42.75
C PHE A 422 -11.87 -31.50 -42.01
N ALA A 423 -12.82 -31.08 -41.18
CA ALA A 423 -13.69 -31.97 -40.43
C ALA A 423 -14.49 -32.92 -41.35
N THR A 424 -14.96 -32.42 -42.50
CA THR A 424 -15.76 -33.20 -43.47
C THR A 424 -14.91 -33.86 -44.57
N SER A 425 -13.57 -33.92 -44.43
CA SER A 425 -12.67 -34.41 -45.50
C SER A 425 -12.41 -35.92 -45.48
N TYR A 426 -12.78 -36.62 -44.40
CA TYR A 426 -12.53 -38.04 -44.25
C TYR A 426 -13.33 -38.88 -45.26
N PRO A 427 -12.72 -39.90 -45.89
CA PRO A 427 -13.43 -40.76 -46.83
C PRO A 427 -14.33 -41.75 -46.09
N TYR A 428 -15.52 -41.99 -46.64
CA TYR A 428 -16.44 -43.03 -46.18
C TYR A 428 -15.83 -44.43 -46.33
N GLN A 429 -15.95 -45.26 -45.30
CA GLN A 429 -15.44 -46.64 -45.27
C GLN A 429 -16.52 -47.67 -44.95
N VAL A 430 -17.40 -47.35 -43.99
CA VAL A 430 -18.41 -48.27 -43.42
C VAL A 430 -19.69 -47.52 -43.07
N ALA A 431 -20.77 -48.25 -42.79
CA ALA A 431 -22.03 -47.65 -42.38
C ALA A 431 -21.88 -46.88 -41.04
N PRO A 432 -22.57 -45.74 -40.85
CA PRO A 432 -22.58 -45.01 -39.58
C PRO A 432 -23.00 -45.91 -38.40
N GLY A 433 -22.49 -45.62 -37.21
CA GLY A 433 -22.74 -46.39 -35.99
C GLY A 433 -22.01 -47.75 -35.89
N THR A 434 -21.26 -48.18 -36.92
CA THR A 434 -20.67 -49.55 -36.94
C THR A 434 -19.18 -49.64 -36.55
N GLN A 435 -18.46 -48.53 -36.53
CA GLN A 435 -17.02 -48.48 -36.20
C GLN A 435 -16.69 -47.16 -35.50
N TRP A 436 -16.22 -47.25 -34.27
CA TRP A 436 -15.65 -46.13 -33.53
C TRP A 436 -14.28 -45.73 -34.11
N VAL A 437 -14.05 -44.44 -34.36
CA VAL A 437 -12.73 -43.88 -34.72
C VAL A 437 -12.56 -42.53 -34.03
N TYR A 438 -11.57 -42.41 -33.15
CA TYR A 438 -11.39 -41.20 -32.35
C TYR A 438 -11.06 -39.96 -33.20
N HIS A 439 -12.01 -39.02 -33.27
CA HIS A 439 -11.96 -37.79 -34.08
C HIS A 439 -12.51 -36.59 -33.30
N THR A 440 -11.75 -35.51 -33.13
CA THR A 440 -12.29 -34.22 -32.63
C THR A 440 -13.10 -33.46 -33.70
N SER A 441 -12.99 -33.84 -34.98
CA SER A 441 -13.83 -33.30 -36.07
C SER A 441 -15.32 -33.58 -35.87
N ASP A 442 -15.68 -34.80 -35.45
CA ASP A 442 -17.07 -35.23 -35.35
C ASP A 442 -17.80 -34.45 -34.25
N SER A 443 -17.12 -34.16 -33.13
CA SER A 443 -17.62 -33.24 -32.09
C SER A 443 -17.88 -31.82 -32.61
N PHE A 444 -17.08 -31.32 -33.56
CA PHE A 444 -17.29 -29.99 -34.14
C PHE A 444 -18.46 -29.96 -35.14
N ILE A 445 -18.66 -31.05 -35.89
CA ILE A 445 -19.82 -31.22 -36.77
C ILE A 445 -21.10 -31.35 -35.93
N LEU A 446 -21.09 -32.16 -34.87
CA LEU A 446 -22.21 -32.30 -33.93
C LEU A 446 -22.55 -30.98 -33.24
N SER A 447 -21.55 -30.24 -32.74
CA SER A 447 -21.79 -28.91 -32.16
C SER A 447 -22.41 -27.94 -33.16
N ALA A 448 -22.02 -27.99 -34.44
CA ALA A 448 -22.66 -27.21 -35.50
C ALA A 448 -24.12 -27.64 -35.75
N ALA A 449 -24.40 -28.95 -35.74
CA ALA A 449 -25.71 -29.52 -35.98
C ALA A 449 -26.69 -29.21 -34.83
N MET A 450 -26.30 -29.48 -33.58
CA MET A 450 -27.09 -29.15 -32.38
C MET A 450 -27.35 -27.64 -32.26
N ASN A 451 -26.39 -26.79 -32.62
CA ASN A 451 -26.58 -25.34 -32.64
C ASN A 451 -27.55 -24.86 -33.74
N ALA A 452 -27.67 -25.61 -34.85
CA ALA A 452 -28.66 -25.33 -35.88
C ALA A 452 -30.05 -25.85 -35.46
N TYR A 453 -30.13 -27.04 -34.89
CA TYR A 453 -31.34 -27.63 -34.32
C TYR A 453 -31.97 -26.71 -33.26
N LEU A 454 -31.18 -26.27 -32.27
CA LEU A 454 -31.65 -25.37 -31.22
C LEU A 454 -32.15 -24.03 -31.77
N LYS A 455 -31.53 -23.51 -32.84
CA LYS A 455 -31.96 -22.26 -33.50
C LYS A 455 -33.25 -22.39 -34.30
N ASP A 456 -33.65 -23.60 -34.70
CA ASP A 456 -34.98 -23.89 -35.23
C ASP A 456 -36.03 -23.92 -34.10
N LYS A 457 -35.71 -24.52 -32.94
CA LYS A 457 -36.65 -24.61 -31.80
C LYS A 457 -36.85 -23.29 -31.05
N GLU A 458 -35.76 -22.57 -30.78
CA GLU A 458 -35.74 -21.37 -29.90
C GLU A 458 -35.49 -20.06 -30.66
N GLY A 459 -35.15 -20.14 -31.95
CA GLY A 459 -34.88 -18.98 -32.81
C GLY A 459 -33.39 -18.61 -32.93
N ALA A 460 -33.09 -17.76 -33.90
CA ALA A 460 -31.72 -17.52 -34.37
C ALA A 460 -30.71 -16.96 -33.35
N SER A 461 -31.19 -16.44 -32.21
CA SER A 461 -30.38 -15.95 -31.08
C SER A 461 -29.95 -17.02 -30.08
N ALA A 462 -30.52 -18.22 -30.12
CA ALA A 462 -30.14 -19.32 -29.24
C ALA A 462 -28.69 -19.76 -29.51
N ASP A 463 -28.02 -20.36 -28.53
CA ASP A 463 -26.65 -20.86 -28.69
C ASP A 463 -26.43 -22.10 -27.83
N ILE A 464 -26.05 -23.21 -28.43
CA ILE A 464 -26.03 -24.51 -27.75
C ILE A 464 -25.10 -24.54 -26.52
N TRP A 465 -24.02 -23.76 -26.50
CA TRP A 465 -23.19 -23.64 -25.29
C TRP A 465 -23.88 -22.81 -24.21
N SER A 466 -24.34 -21.60 -24.56
CA SER A 466 -24.99 -20.70 -23.59
C SER A 466 -26.25 -21.31 -22.98
N THR A 467 -27.02 -22.06 -23.77
CA THR A 467 -28.22 -22.76 -23.31
C THR A 467 -27.85 -23.94 -22.42
N PHE A 468 -26.87 -24.78 -22.78
CA PHE A 468 -26.39 -25.85 -21.89
C PHE A 468 -25.82 -25.33 -20.57
N TYR A 469 -25.08 -24.21 -20.61
CA TYR A 469 -24.58 -23.57 -19.40
C TYR A 469 -25.72 -23.00 -18.53
N ALA A 470 -26.76 -22.42 -19.12
CA ALA A 470 -27.89 -21.84 -18.39
C ALA A 470 -28.87 -22.90 -17.84
N ASP A 471 -29.21 -23.91 -18.65
CA ASP A 471 -30.25 -24.89 -18.34
C ASP A 471 -29.72 -26.07 -17.51
N VAL A 472 -28.41 -26.38 -17.57
CA VAL A 472 -27.80 -27.53 -16.85
C VAL A 472 -26.74 -27.10 -15.85
N LEU A 473 -25.70 -26.36 -16.30
CA LEU A 473 -24.54 -26.08 -15.43
C LEU A 473 -24.84 -25.02 -14.35
N THR A 474 -25.70 -24.04 -14.63
CA THR A 474 -26.07 -23.00 -13.66
C THR A 474 -26.91 -23.58 -12.49
N PRO A 475 -27.93 -24.45 -12.71
CA PRO A 475 -28.57 -25.20 -11.62
C PRO A 475 -27.63 -26.00 -10.73
N LEU A 476 -26.55 -26.57 -11.29
CA LEU A 476 -25.52 -27.30 -10.55
C LEU A 476 -24.53 -26.40 -9.77
N GLY A 477 -24.73 -25.09 -9.79
CA GLY A 477 -23.85 -24.12 -9.11
C GLY A 477 -22.44 -24.05 -9.72
N ILE A 478 -22.29 -24.33 -11.01
CA ILE A 478 -21.00 -24.22 -11.73
C ILE A 478 -20.61 -22.74 -11.87
N SER A 479 -19.32 -22.47 -11.67
CA SER A 479 -18.78 -21.13 -11.55
C SER A 479 -18.89 -20.32 -12.86
N PRO A 480 -19.04 -18.99 -12.78
CA PRO A 480 -18.95 -18.10 -13.93
C PRO A 480 -17.63 -18.18 -14.69
N ASP A 481 -16.58 -18.78 -14.12
CA ASP A 481 -15.31 -18.99 -14.82
C ASP A 481 -15.40 -20.02 -15.94
N ALA A 482 -16.36 -20.95 -15.84
CA ALA A 482 -16.67 -21.91 -16.90
C ALA A 482 -17.60 -21.35 -18.00
N SER A 483 -18.22 -20.17 -17.82
CA SER A 483 -19.33 -19.67 -18.65
C SER A 483 -19.04 -19.46 -20.15
N ALA A 484 -17.77 -19.49 -20.58
CA ALA A 484 -17.37 -19.24 -21.96
C ALA A 484 -16.54 -20.38 -22.58
N THR A 485 -17.05 -20.94 -23.67
CA THR A 485 -16.32 -21.87 -24.55
C THR A 485 -15.53 -21.15 -25.65
N LYS A 486 -14.39 -21.74 -26.05
CA LYS A 486 -13.79 -21.44 -27.35
C LYS A 486 -14.72 -21.85 -28.50
N ARG A 487 -14.71 -21.02 -29.55
CA ARG A 487 -15.59 -21.10 -30.72
C ARG A 487 -14.95 -20.43 -31.95
N THR A 488 -15.46 -20.75 -33.14
CA THR A 488 -15.05 -20.08 -34.40
C THR A 488 -15.60 -18.65 -34.50
N THR A 489 -14.99 -17.79 -35.32
CA THR A 489 -15.40 -16.39 -35.49
C THR A 489 -16.33 -16.18 -36.70
N GLY A 490 -17.01 -15.03 -36.73
CA GLY A 490 -17.94 -14.64 -37.81
C GLY A 490 -19.41 -14.98 -37.52
N ALA A 491 -20.28 -14.72 -38.51
CA ALA A 491 -21.75 -14.80 -38.35
C ALA A 491 -22.26 -16.22 -38.00
N ASN A 492 -21.58 -17.26 -38.50
CA ASN A 492 -21.89 -18.66 -38.20
C ASN A 492 -20.92 -19.22 -37.14
N SER A 493 -20.71 -18.46 -36.05
CA SER A 493 -19.83 -18.85 -34.95
C SER A 493 -20.29 -20.16 -34.29
N THR A 494 -19.41 -21.15 -34.22
CA THR A 494 -19.70 -22.51 -33.73
C THR A 494 -18.81 -22.82 -32.52
N PRO A 495 -19.36 -23.20 -31.36
CA PRO A 495 -18.59 -23.81 -30.26
C PRO A 495 -17.76 -24.99 -30.76
N TRP A 496 -16.59 -25.24 -30.18
CA TRP A 496 -15.74 -26.32 -30.70
C TRP A 496 -16.18 -27.73 -30.29
N GLY A 497 -16.87 -27.86 -29.17
CA GLY A 497 -17.46 -29.12 -28.69
C GLY A 497 -16.42 -30.11 -28.15
N GLY A 498 -15.50 -30.56 -28.99
CA GLY A 498 -14.51 -31.57 -28.63
C GLY A 498 -13.35 -31.08 -27.76
N TYR A 499 -13.25 -29.76 -27.57
CA TYR A 499 -12.38 -29.03 -26.64
C TYR A 499 -12.87 -27.57 -26.56
N GLY A 500 -12.30 -26.77 -25.66
CA GLY A 500 -12.55 -25.32 -25.59
C GLY A 500 -13.00 -24.79 -24.23
N LEU A 501 -13.12 -25.64 -23.20
CA LEU A 501 -13.69 -25.30 -21.89
C LEU A 501 -12.60 -25.22 -20.80
N PHE A 502 -12.93 -24.53 -19.72
CA PHE A 502 -12.08 -24.29 -18.55
C PHE A 502 -12.92 -24.37 -17.28
N TRP A 503 -12.33 -24.85 -16.20
CA TRP A 503 -13.00 -25.23 -14.96
C TRP A 503 -12.17 -24.80 -13.75
N THR A 504 -12.80 -24.57 -12.61
CA THR A 504 -12.15 -24.65 -11.29
C THR A 504 -12.14 -26.11 -10.79
N PRO A 505 -11.41 -26.44 -9.70
CA PRO A 505 -11.52 -27.76 -9.08
C PRO A 505 -12.92 -28.11 -8.55
N ASP A 506 -13.68 -27.09 -8.11
CA ASP A 506 -15.06 -27.24 -7.63
C ASP A 506 -16.01 -27.60 -8.78
N ASP A 507 -15.86 -26.97 -9.94
CA ASP A 507 -16.63 -27.28 -11.15
C ASP A 507 -16.43 -28.74 -11.59
N LEU A 508 -15.19 -29.23 -11.58
CA LEU A 508 -14.88 -30.64 -11.91
C LEU A 508 -15.46 -31.61 -10.88
N ALA A 509 -15.44 -31.25 -9.59
CA ALA A 509 -16.04 -32.07 -8.53
C ALA A 509 -17.57 -32.15 -8.68
N LYS A 510 -18.24 -31.01 -8.92
CA LYS A 510 -19.70 -30.93 -9.17
C LYS A 510 -20.13 -31.66 -10.44
N ILE A 511 -19.47 -31.42 -11.58
CA ILE A 511 -19.77 -32.10 -12.85
C ILE A 511 -19.55 -33.62 -12.72
N GLY A 512 -18.45 -34.03 -12.07
CA GLY A 512 -18.19 -35.44 -11.81
C GLY A 512 -19.26 -36.08 -10.93
N ALA A 513 -19.65 -35.41 -9.84
CA ALA A 513 -20.66 -35.92 -8.91
C ALA A 513 -22.06 -35.98 -9.54
N PHE A 514 -22.41 -35.02 -10.40
CA PHE A 514 -23.67 -35.03 -11.14
C PHE A 514 -23.81 -36.26 -12.06
N PHE A 515 -22.75 -36.60 -12.81
CA PHE A 515 -22.77 -37.80 -13.67
C PHE A 515 -22.54 -39.11 -12.90
N ALA A 516 -21.75 -39.13 -11.82
CA ALA A 516 -21.56 -40.35 -11.03
C ALA A 516 -22.74 -40.65 -10.07
N GLY A 517 -23.51 -39.62 -9.70
CA GLY A 517 -24.44 -39.63 -8.57
C GLY A 517 -25.91 -39.92 -8.89
N GLY A 518 -26.31 -39.98 -10.16
CA GLY A 518 -27.73 -40.12 -10.51
C GLY A 518 -28.05 -40.19 -11.99
N ASP A 519 -29.32 -39.94 -12.29
CA ASP A 519 -30.00 -40.07 -13.59
C ASP A 519 -29.98 -38.78 -14.43
N GLY A 520 -29.11 -37.82 -14.10
CA GLY A 520 -29.11 -36.50 -14.76
C GLY A 520 -30.16 -35.52 -14.23
N SER A 521 -30.81 -35.82 -13.10
CA SER A 521 -31.61 -34.86 -12.33
C SER A 521 -30.80 -34.08 -11.28
N HIS A 522 -31.28 -32.88 -10.91
CA HIS A 522 -30.78 -32.09 -9.80
C HIS A 522 -31.89 -31.23 -9.20
N GLY A 523 -31.91 -31.06 -7.87
CA GLY A 523 -32.92 -30.23 -7.19
C GLY A 523 -34.38 -30.63 -7.49
N GLY A 524 -34.64 -31.92 -7.70
CA GLY A 524 -35.96 -32.44 -8.10
C GLY A 524 -36.38 -32.13 -9.54
N THR A 525 -35.46 -31.64 -10.38
CA THR A 525 -35.69 -31.31 -11.80
C THR A 525 -34.82 -32.19 -12.69
N GLN A 526 -35.41 -32.79 -13.73
CA GLN A 526 -34.65 -33.50 -14.77
C GLN A 526 -33.92 -32.48 -15.65
N LEU A 527 -32.59 -32.60 -15.81
CA LEU A 527 -31.78 -31.68 -16.62
C LEU A 527 -31.25 -32.34 -17.90
N LEU A 528 -30.95 -33.64 -17.82
CA LEU A 528 -30.51 -34.50 -18.91
C LEU A 528 -31.47 -35.70 -19.04
N ASN A 529 -31.65 -36.25 -20.25
CA ASN A 529 -32.46 -37.46 -20.46
C ASN A 529 -31.86 -38.66 -19.68
N ALA A 530 -32.68 -39.28 -18.83
CA ALA A 530 -32.22 -40.29 -17.87
C ALA A 530 -31.68 -41.57 -18.53
N ASP A 531 -32.34 -42.06 -19.57
CA ASP A 531 -31.95 -43.31 -20.25
C ASP A 531 -30.60 -43.13 -20.96
N MET A 532 -30.39 -42.04 -21.71
CA MET A 532 -29.10 -41.75 -22.34
C MET A 532 -27.96 -41.53 -21.32
N VAL A 533 -28.27 -41.03 -20.11
CA VAL A 533 -27.30 -40.97 -18.99
C VAL A 533 -26.96 -42.39 -18.49
N ALA A 534 -27.95 -43.27 -18.32
CA ALA A 534 -27.72 -44.67 -17.94
C ALA A 534 -26.84 -45.42 -18.97
N ASP A 535 -27.11 -45.26 -20.27
CA ASP A 535 -26.34 -45.87 -21.37
C ASP A 535 -24.88 -45.39 -21.37
N SER A 536 -24.68 -44.09 -21.18
CA SER A 536 -23.35 -43.45 -21.06
C SER A 536 -22.57 -43.99 -19.86
N LEU A 537 -23.27 -44.27 -18.77
CA LEU A 537 -22.71 -44.81 -17.54
C LEU A 537 -22.63 -46.34 -17.53
N GLN A 538 -23.00 -47.00 -18.64
CA GLN A 538 -22.99 -48.46 -18.81
C GLN A 538 -23.89 -49.18 -17.78
N GLN A 539 -24.97 -48.51 -17.37
CA GLN A 539 -25.96 -49.03 -16.43
C GLN A 539 -27.04 -49.86 -17.14
N ASP A 540 -27.37 -49.56 -18.39
CA ASP A 540 -28.10 -50.50 -19.24
C ASP A 540 -27.16 -51.61 -19.77
N PRO A 541 -27.49 -52.90 -19.57
CA PRO A 541 -26.74 -54.01 -20.17
C PRO A 541 -27.11 -54.29 -21.64
N THR A 542 -28.04 -53.55 -22.27
CA THR A 542 -28.39 -53.73 -23.70
C THR A 542 -27.66 -52.77 -24.63
N ASP A 543 -27.34 -51.56 -24.20
CA ASP A 543 -26.38 -50.66 -24.85
C ASP A 543 -25.14 -50.34 -23.99
N THR A 544 -24.04 -51.03 -24.31
CA THR A 544 -22.71 -50.72 -23.76
C THR A 544 -21.84 -49.91 -24.74
N GLY A 545 -22.41 -49.33 -25.79
CA GLY A 545 -21.70 -48.61 -26.84
C GLY A 545 -20.70 -49.44 -27.63
N LEU A 546 -19.78 -48.74 -28.31
CA LEU A 546 -18.86 -49.33 -29.27
C LEU A 546 -17.50 -49.69 -28.67
N SER A 547 -16.89 -50.77 -29.18
CA SER A 547 -15.51 -51.14 -28.81
C SER A 547 -14.49 -50.19 -29.45
N THR A 548 -13.64 -49.59 -28.62
CA THR A 548 -12.55 -48.70 -29.03
C THR A 548 -11.35 -49.42 -29.67
N GLY A 549 -11.37 -50.76 -29.69
CA GLY A 549 -10.22 -51.60 -30.08
C GLY A 549 -9.06 -51.62 -29.07
N THR A 550 -9.11 -50.83 -27.98
CA THR A 550 -8.05 -50.76 -26.95
C THR A 550 -8.37 -51.51 -25.66
N GLY A 551 -9.53 -52.17 -25.58
CA GLY A 551 -10.03 -52.83 -24.36
C GLY A 551 -11.00 -51.97 -23.53
N PHE A 552 -11.41 -50.82 -24.07
CA PHE A 552 -12.48 -49.97 -23.52
C PHE A 552 -13.70 -49.96 -24.45
N SER A 553 -14.88 -49.66 -23.90
CA SER A 553 -16.04 -49.20 -24.67
C SER A 553 -16.08 -47.67 -24.72
N TYR A 554 -16.88 -47.14 -25.65
CA TYR A 554 -17.21 -45.73 -25.76
C TYR A 554 -18.69 -45.61 -26.13
N ASN A 555 -19.46 -44.86 -25.33
CA ASN A 555 -20.89 -44.64 -25.56
C ASN A 555 -21.27 -43.20 -25.24
N ASN A 556 -22.06 -42.54 -26.10
CA ASN A 556 -22.66 -41.22 -25.82
C ASN A 556 -21.64 -40.15 -25.36
N SER A 557 -20.42 -40.21 -25.93
CA SER A 557 -19.22 -39.43 -25.59
C SER A 557 -18.51 -39.71 -24.25
N PHE A 558 -18.83 -40.80 -23.57
CA PHE A 558 -18.11 -41.32 -22.39
C PHE A 558 -17.28 -42.56 -22.76
N TRP A 559 -16.10 -42.71 -22.15
CA TRP A 559 -15.33 -43.96 -22.21
C TRP A 559 -15.74 -44.86 -21.06
N ALA A 560 -15.58 -46.18 -21.17
CA ALA A 560 -15.65 -47.06 -20.02
C ALA A 560 -14.61 -48.20 -20.03
N ARG A 561 -14.07 -48.51 -18.85
CA ARG A 561 -13.12 -49.60 -18.63
C ARG A 561 -13.81 -50.76 -17.90
N PRO A 562 -13.73 -52.00 -18.41
CA PRO A 562 -14.20 -53.17 -17.66
C PRO A 562 -13.26 -53.49 -16.49
N PHE A 563 -13.84 -53.96 -15.38
CA PHE A 563 -13.17 -54.44 -14.17
C PHE A 563 -13.64 -55.86 -13.83
N THR A 564 -12.73 -56.66 -13.30
CA THR A 564 -12.91 -58.09 -13.06
C THR A 564 -12.13 -58.57 -11.83
N ALA A 565 -12.34 -59.84 -11.46
CA ALA A 565 -11.55 -60.53 -10.43
C ALA A 565 -10.02 -60.56 -10.71
N ALA A 566 -9.57 -60.24 -11.93
CA ALA A 566 -8.16 -60.11 -12.28
C ALA A 566 -7.57 -58.73 -11.93
N ASP A 567 -8.41 -57.69 -11.83
CA ASP A 567 -8.03 -56.35 -11.37
C ASP A 567 -7.97 -56.30 -9.84
N ASN A 568 -8.96 -56.92 -9.17
CA ASN A 568 -9.00 -57.11 -7.73
C ASN A 568 -9.85 -58.34 -7.41
N ALA A 569 -9.37 -59.24 -6.55
CA ALA A 569 -10.07 -60.47 -6.19
C ALA A 569 -11.43 -60.25 -5.50
N ALA A 570 -11.70 -59.05 -4.99
CA ALA A 570 -13.02 -58.67 -4.46
C ALA A 570 -14.08 -58.43 -5.56
N PHE A 571 -13.68 -58.16 -6.81
CA PHE A 571 -14.58 -57.92 -7.94
C PHE A 571 -15.13 -59.23 -8.51
N THR A 572 -15.96 -59.93 -7.73
CA THR A 572 -16.53 -61.25 -8.07
C THR A 572 -17.49 -61.23 -9.26
N THR A 573 -18.07 -60.07 -9.56
CA THR A 573 -18.93 -59.82 -10.72
C THR A 573 -18.24 -58.79 -11.61
N PRO A 574 -18.17 -58.97 -12.94
CA PRO A 574 -17.66 -57.94 -13.83
C PRO A 574 -18.56 -56.69 -13.83
N PHE A 575 -17.94 -55.51 -13.93
CA PHE A 575 -18.61 -54.22 -14.08
C PHE A 575 -17.77 -53.28 -14.95
N SER A 576 -18.36 -52.19 -15.42
CA SER A 576 -17.64 -51.12 -16.12
C SER A 576 -17.50 -49.90 -15.22
N VAL A 577 -16.41 -49.15 -15.40
CA VAL A 577 -16.21 -47.83 -14.78
C VAL A 577 -16.13 -46.79 -15.90
N PRO A 578 -17.17 -45.93 -16.05
CA PRO A 578 -17.15 -44.80 -16.96
C PRO A 578 -16.10 -43.75 -16.59
N PHE A 579 -15.56 -43.07 -17.61
CA PHE A 579 -14.62 -41.97 -17.40
C PHE A 579 -14.60 -40.98 -18.57
N MET A 580 -14.30 -39.72 -18.23
CA MET A 580 -13.93 -38.66 -19.16
C MET A 580 -12.41 -38.62 -19.28
N SER A 581 -11.89 -38.51 -20.50
CA SER A 581 -10.44 -38.44 -20.76
C SER A 581 -10.07 -37.15 -21.47
N GLY A 582 -8.97 -36.51 -21.06
CA GLY A 582 -8.46 -35.27 -21.66
C GLY A 582 -6.96 -35.34 -21.93
N PHE A 583 -6.55 -34.82 -23.10
CA PHE A 583 -5.16 -34.73 -23.50
C PHE A 583 -4.30 -34.02 -22.43
N GLY A 584 -3.04 -34.45 -22.27
CA GLY A 584 -2.14 -33.98 -21.22
C GLY A 584 -2.09 -34.86 -19.97
N GLY A 585 -3.04 -35.78 -19.76
CA GLY A 585 -3.11 -36.65 -18.58
C GLY A 585 -4.29 -36.31 -17.66
N ILE A 586 -5.37 -35.79 -18.24
CA ILE A 586 -6.60 -35.43 -17.54
C ILE A 586 -7.52 -36.65 -17.49
N SER A 587 -8.14 -36.89 -16.34
CA SER A 587 -9.13 -37.95 -16.15
C SER A 587 -10.18 -37.52 -15.14
N VAL A 588 -11.45 -37.83 -15.43
CA VAL A 588 -12.55 -37.78 -14.46
C VAL A 588 -13.19 -39.17 -14.48
N VAL A 589 -13.02 -39.93 -13.40
CA VAL A 589 -13.45 -41.32 -13.27
C VAL A 589 -14.72 -41.35 -12.44
N LEU A 590 -15.79 -41.92 -13.01
CA LEU A 590 -17.13 -41.98 -12.45
C LEU A 590 -17.34 -43.42 -11.96
N MET A 591 -17.30 -43.65 -10.65
CA MET A 591 -17.32 -45.01 -10.10
C MET A 591 -18.73 -45.43 -9.70
N PRO A 592 -19.13 -46.70 -9.91
CA PRO A 592 -20.48 -47.18 -9.62
C PRO A 592 -20.99 -46.90 -8.20
N ASN A 593 -20.10 -46.81 -7.20
CA ASN A 593 -20.45 -46.45 -5.81
C ASN A 593 -20.63 -44.93 -5.59
N CYS A 594 -21.05 -44.19 -6.62
CA CYS A 594 -21.25 -42.74 -6.63
C CYS A 594 -20.03 -41.89 -6.22
N SER A 595 -18.81 -42.47 -6.19
CA SER A 595 -17.57 -41.72 -5.96
C SER A 595 -16.94 -41.23 -7.25
N VAL A 596 -16.17 -40.14 -7.16
CA VAL A 596 -15.46 -39.54 -8.30
C VAL A 596 -13.98 -39.44 -7.99
N PHE A 597 -13.12 -39.78 -8.94
CA PHE A 597 -11.73 -39.34 -8.91
C PHE A 597 -11.45 -38.43 -10.10
N TYR A 598 -10.87 -37.25 -9.87
CA TYR A 598 -10.44 -36.37 -10.94
C TYR A 598 -8.97 -35.96 -10.80
N ARG A 599 -8.30 -35.81 -11.94
CA ARG A 599 -6.91 -35.35 -12.05
C ARG A 599 -6.73 -34.51 -13.30
N VAL A 600 -5.94 -33.45 -13.16
CA VAL A 600 -5.35 -32.68 -14.27
C VAL A 600 -3.83 -32.75 -14.14
N GLY A 601 -3.18 -33.20 -15.21
CA GLY A 601 -1.72 -33.28 -15.31
C GLY A 601 -1.20 -32.79 -16.66
N ASP A 602 0.12 -32.78 -16.80
CA ASP A 602 0.81 -32.18 -17.95
C ASP A 602 1.78 -33.14 -18.68
N ASN A 603 1.67 -34.47 -18.51
CA ASN A 603 2.66 -35.44 -19.05
C ASN A 603 2.07 -36.69 -19.73
N ALA A 604 0.76 -36.72 -19.97
CA ALA A 604 0.02 -37.82 -20.60
C ALA A 604 0.02 -39.16 -19.82
N GLU A 605 0.09 -39.11 -18.48
CA GLU A 605 -0.08 -40.29 -17.63
C GLU A 605 -1.54 -40.48 -17.16
N PHE A 606 -2.16 -41.59 -17.58
CA PHE A 606 -3.57 -41.90 -17.36
C PHE A 606 -3.82 -43.03 -16.34
N SER A 607 -2.88 -43.29 -15.42
CA SER A 607 -3.04 -44.30 -14.37
C SER A 607 -4.15 -43.90 -13.38
N TRP A 608 -5.16 -44.76 -13.19
CA TRP A 608 -6.20 -44.61 -12.15
C TRP A 608 -6.85 -45.93 -11.69
N ALA A 609 -6.59 -47.08 -12.33
CA ALA A 609 -7.32 -48.32 -12.04
C ALA A 609 -7.20 -48.83 -10.59
N GLY A 610 -6.08 -48.53 -9.90
CA GLY A 610 -5.93 -48.83 -8.47
C GLY A 610 -6.90 -48.06 -7.56
N ILE A 611 -7.33 -46.87 -7.98
CA ILE A 611 -8.22 -45.98 -7.21
C ILE A 611 -9.62 -46.61 -7.07
N VAL A 612 -10.08 -47.37 -8.08
CA VAL A 612 -11.33 -48.14 -8.00
C VAL A 612 -11.24 -49.24 -6.91
N SER A 613 -10.05 -49.81 -6.69
CA SER A 613 -9.83 -50.79 -5.60
C SER A 613 -9.78 -50.15 -4.21
N GLU A 614 -9.34 -48.89 -4.11
CA GLU A 614 -9.37 -48.13 -2.85
C GLU A 614 -10.76 -47.60 -2.54
N SER A 615 -11.45 -47.03 -3.53
CA SER A 615 -12.85 -46.59 -3.39
C SER A 615 -13.78 -47.76 -3.03
N HIS A 616 -13.50 -48.97 -3.52
CA HIS A 616 -14.24 -50.18 -3.12
C HIS A 616 -14.17 -50.46 -1.59
N LYS A 617 -13.15 -49.96 -0.88
CA LYS A 617 -13.05 -50.09 0.58
C LYS A 617 -13.97 -49.13 1.35
N LEU A 618 -14.47 -48.08 0.68
CA LEU A 618 -15.43 -47.13 1.24
C LEU A 618 -16.86 -47.66 1.03
N ASP A 619 -17.23 -47.97 -0.21
CA ASP A 619 -18.47 -48.70 -0.52
C ASP A 619 -18.34 -49.61 -1.77
N SER A 620 -19.23 -50.59 -1.89
CA SER A 620 -19.25 -51.67 -2.88
C SER A 620 -19.40 -51.18 -4.33
N MET A 621 -18.47 -51.59 -5.20
CA MET A 621 -18.61 -51.41 -6.66
C MET A 621 -19.61 -52.39 -7.29
N LEU A 622 -19.99 -53.47 -6.59
CA LEU A 622 -20.77 -54.59 -7.16
C LEU A 622 -22.26 -54.54 -6.84
N ASN A 623 -22.61 -53.86 -5.75
CA ASN A 623 -23.98 -53.57 -5.34
C ASN A 623 -23.93 -52.15 -4.75
N PRO A 624 -23.79 -51.11 -5.58
CA PRO A 624 -23.57 -49.76 -5.07
C PRO A 624 -24.80 -49.28 -4.32
N SER A 625 -24.62 -49.04 -3.02
CA SER A 625 -25.49 -48.15 -2.27
C SER A 625 -25.13 -46.71 -2.58
N CYS A 626 -25.40 -46.31 -3.82
CA CYS A 626 -25.71 -44.92 -4.11
C CYS A 626 -26.95 -44.54 -3.29
N ALA A 627 -26.71 -44.10 -2.05
CA ALA A 627 -27.74 -43.56 -1.20
C ALA A 627 -28.39 -42.39 -1.94
N ALA A 628 -29.71 -42.32 -1.91
CA ALA A 628 -30.49 -41.31 -2.63
C ALA A 628 -30.35 -39.95 -1.90
N GLY A 629 -29.21 -39.29 -2.13
CA GLY A 629 -28.67 -38.33 -1.17
C GLY A 629 -28.17 -39.03 0.11
N PRO A 630 -27.83 -38.28 1.16
CA PRO A 630 -27.81 -38.88 2.50
C PRO A 630 -29.21 -39.44 2.83
N THR A 631 -29.30 -40.46 3.69
CA THR A 631 -30.52 -40.60 4.50
C THR A 631 -30.74 -39.27 5.20
N PRO A 632 -31.88 -38.58 5.04
CA PRO A 632 -31.97 -37.15 5.31
C PRO A 632 -31.46 -36.86 6.72
N GLU A 633 -30.28 -36.22 6.77
CA GLU A 633 -29.57 -35.98 8.01
C GLU A 633 -30.49 -35.19 8.96
N PRO A 634 -30.37 -35.36 10.28
CA PRO A 634 -30.89 -34.36 11.18
C PRO A 634 -30.23 -33.04 10.78
N THR A 635 -31.01 -32.10 10.23
CA THR A 635 -30.48 -30.85 9.65
C THR A 635 -29.47 -30.24 10.61
N THR A 636 -28.29 -29.89 10.11
CA THR A 636 -27.17 -29.46 10.95
C THR A 636 -27.47 -28.10 11.53
N LEU A 637 -28.15 -28.11 12.68
CA LEU A 637 -28.36 -26.95 13.50
C LEU A 637 -27.13 -26.71 14.36
N ALA A 638 -26.67 -25.47 14.47
CA ALA A 638 -25.56 -25.11 15.35
C ALA A 638 -26.07 -24.53 16.67
N ASP A 639 -25.26 -24.58 17.72
CA ASP A 639 -25.62 -23.92 18.99
C ASP A 639 -25.41 -22.40 18.86
N ASP A 640 -26.50 -21.63 18.78
CA ASP A 640 -26.43 -20.16 18.76
C ASP A 640 -25.82 -19.59 20.04
N SER A 641 -25.09 -18.50 19.87
CA SER A 641 -24.82 -17.57 20.96
C SER A 641 -24.94 -16.12 20.49
N GLU A 642 -25.68 -15.30 21.22
CA GLU A 642 -25.76 -13.85 20.98
C GLU A 642 -25.56 -13.07 22.29
N THR A 643 -24.97 -11.89 22.15
CA THR A 643 -24.84 -10.90 23.19
C THR A 643 -25.87 -9.79 23.03
N THR A 644 -26.61 -9.46 24.09
CA THR A 644 -27.47 -8.26 24.10
C THR A 644 -26.95 -7.24 25.11
N ALA A 645 -27.21 -5.96 24.86
CA ALA A 645 -26.96 -4.93 25.85
C ALA A 645 -27.84 -5.14 27.10
N TYR A 646 -27.39 -4.63 28.24
CA TYR A 646 -28.13 -4.70 29.50
C TYR A 646 -29.58 -4.18 29.35
N GLU A 647 -30.52 -4.91 29.94
CA GLU A 647 -31.98 -4.68 29.85
C GLU A 647 -32.55 -4.53 28.41
N THR A 648 -31.77 -4.85 27.38
CA THR A 648 -32.15 -4.71 25.97
C THR A 648 -32.69 -6.03 25.41
N GLN A 649 -33.88 -5.98 24.81
CA GLN A 649 -34.46 -7.12 24.10
C GLN A 649 -33.69 -7.36 22.78
N VAL A 650 -33.34 -8.61 22.51
CA VAL A 650 -32.71 -9.05 21.26
C VAL A 650 -33.61 -10.02 20.52
N THR A 651 -33.54 -10.02 19.18
CA THR A 651 -34.15 -11.05 18.33
C THR A 651 -33.04 -11.68 17.50
N VAL A 652 -32.90 -13.00 17.58
CA VAL A 652 -31.89 -13.80 16.91
C VAL A 652 -32.57 -14.61 15.82
N ASP A 653 -32.06 -14.52 14.60
CA ASP A 653 -32.48 -15.41 13.52
C ASP A 653 -31.66 -16.69 13.58
N VAL A 654 -32.07 -17.58 14.48
CA VAL A 654 -31.40 -18.87 14.75
C VAL A 654 -31.32 -19.80 13.54
N LEU A 655 -31.95 -19.43 12.43
CA LEU A 655 -31.93 -20.17 11.17
C LEU A 655 -30.97 -19.55 10.14
N ASP A 656 -30.17 -18.54 10.52
CA ASP A 656 -29.19 -17.88 9.62
C ASP A 656 -27.88 -18.66 9.45
N ASN A 657 -27.58 -19.54 10.42
CA ASN A 657 -26.40 -20.39 10.50
C ASN A 657 -26.73 -21.90 10.47
N ASP A 658 -28.01 -22.26 10.61
CA ASP A 658 -28.52 -23.63 10.55
C ASP A 658 -28.71 -24.15 9.12
N GLY A 659 -28.30 -25.40 8.90
CA GLY A 659 -28.50 -26.15 7.65
C GLY A 659 -27.39 -25.93 6.62
N LEU A 660 -26.60 -26.99 6.36
CA LEU A 660 -25.55 -26.95 5.34
C LEU A 660 -26.15 -26.91 3.92
N LEU A 661 -25.48 -26.20 3.00
CA LEU A 661 -25.91 -26.12 1.60
C LEU A 661 -25.81 -27.49 0.91
N GLY A 662 -26.98 -28.07 0.63
CA GLY A 662 -27.17 -29.45 0.20
C GLY A 662 -28.19 -30.20 1.05
N GLU A 663 -28.51 -29.71 2.26
CA GLU A 663 -29.59 -30.23 3.10
C GLU A 663 -30.97 -29.67 2.70
N PRO A 664 -32.08 -30.34 3.07
CA PRO A 664 -33.42 -29.83 2.81
C PRO A 664 -33.66 -28.54 3.61
N ALA A 665 -34.23 -27.53 2.95
CA ALA A 665 -34.46 -26.21 3.55
C ALA A 665 -35.32 -26.26 4.83
N LEU A 666 -35.06 -25.36 5.77
CA LEU A 666 -35.77 -25.27 7.05
C LEU A 666 -37.12 -24.54 6.92
N ASP A 667 -38.18 -25.11 7.48
CA ASP A 667 -39.48 -24.46 7.61
C ASP A 667 -39.54 -23.67 8.92
N ALA A 668 -39.18 -22.39 8.84
CA ALA A 668 -39.23 -21.43 9.95
C ALA A 668 -40.63 -21.30 10.61
N SER A 669 -41.71 -21.75 9.96
CA SER A 669 -43.05 -21.79 10.59
C SER A 669 -43.21 -22.92 11.61
N THR A 670 -42.27 -23.87 11.65
CA THR A 670 -42.22 -24.98 12.60
C THR A 670 -41.31 -24.74 13.81
N LEU A 671 -40.59 -23.61 13.85
CA LEU A 671 -39.67 -23.24 14.93
C LEU A 671 -40.39 -23.18 16.29
N ALA A 672 -39.86 -23.89 17.28
CA ALA A 672 -40.40 -23.93 18.64
C ALA A 672 -39.30 -24.10 19.70
N LEU A 673 -39.52 -23.56 20.90
CA LEU A 673 -38.68 -23.81 22.08
C LEU A 673 -39.08 -25.14 22.72
N LEU A 674 -38.19 -25.80 23.46
CA LEU A 674 -38.50 -27.04 24.18
C LEU A 674 -38.56 -26.84 25.70
N ASP A 675 -39.75 -27.00 26.28
CA ASP A 675 -39.90 -27.27 27.72
C ASP A 675 -39.69 -28.78 27.96
N GLY A 676 -38.42 -29.14 28.19
CA GLY A 676 -37.94 -30.52 28.29
C GLY A 676 -37.99 -31.26 26.96
N THR A 677 -39.16 -31.80 26.61
CA THR A 677 -39.44 -32.44 25.31
C THR A 677 -40.76 -31.94 24.70
N THR A 678 -41.28 -30.80 25.17
CA THR A 678 -42.58 -30.26 24.76
C THR A 678 -42.37 -28.97 23.95
N PRO A 679 -42.77 -28.91 22.67
CA PRO A 679 -42.72 -27.67 21.90
C PRO A 679 -43.61 -26.57 22.50
N VAL A 680 -43.04 -25.40 22.75
CA VAL A 680 -43.72 -24.19 23.27
C VAL A 680 -43.24 -22.94 22.52
N THR A 681 -44.09 -21.91 22.45
CA THR A 681 -43.75 -20.64 21.80
C THR A 681 -43.13 -19.60 22.73
N THR A 682 -43.13 -19.84 24.06
CA THR A 682 -42.54 -18.95 25.07
C THR A 682 -41.98 -19.77 26.23
N LEU A 683 -40.77 -19.45 26.71
CA LEU A 683 -40.13 -20.13 27.84
C LEU A 683 -39.36 -19.14 28.72
N THR A 684 -39.66 -19.10 30.02
CA THR A 684 -38.95 -18.27 31.00
C THR A 684 -37.89 -19.09 31.72
N VAL A 685 -36.67 -18.55 31.80
CA VAL A 685 -35.48 -19.20 32.37
C VAL A 685 -34.78 -18.27 33.38
N THR A 686 -33.67 -18.73 33.95
CA THR A 686 -32.80 -17.84 34.74
C THR A 686 -32.23 -16.77 33.82
N GLY A 687 -32.53 -15.50 34.11
CA GLY A 687 -32.00 -14.33 33.39
C GLY A 687 -32.92 -13.69 32.37
N GLY A 688 -34.05 -14.31 31.98
CA GLY A 688 -35.01 -13.70 31.06
C GLY A 688 -36.07 -14.64 30.50
N THR A 689 -36.78 -14.19 29.46
CA THR A 689 -37.80 -14.97 28.75
C THR A 689 -37.52 -15.01 27.26
N PHE A 690 -37.53 -16.21 26.69
CA PHE A 690 -37.48 -16.48 25.26
C PHE A 690 -38.90 -16.59 24.68
N ALA A 691 -39.10 -16.15 23.44
CA ALA A 691 -40.34 -16.27 22.69
C ALA A 691 -40.06 -16.45 21.19
N VAL A 692 -40.79 -17.32 20.51
CA VAL A 692 -40.76 -17.41 19.03
C VAL A 692 -41.69 -16.36 18.44
N VAL A 693 -41.15 -15.49 17.60
CA VAL A 693 -41.89 -14.39 16.96
C VAL A 693 -41.53 -14.38 15.47
N SER A 694 -42.53 -14.54 14.60
CA SER A 694 -42.38 -14.45 13.13
C SER A 694 -41.33 -15.39 12.49
N GLY A 695 -40.95 -16.48 13.16
CA GLY A 695 -39.93 -17.42 12.68
C GLY A 695 -38.53 -17.20 13.25
N GLN A 696 -38.35 -16.25 14.19
CA GLN A 696 -37.10 -15.96 14.89
C GLN A 696 -37.27 -16.12 16.41
N ILE A 697 -36.16 -16.22 17.17
CA ILE A 697 -36.19 -16.30 18.64
C ILE A 697 -35.89 -14.93 19.26
N GLN A 698 -36.86 -14.39 19.98
CA GLN A 698 -36.74 -13.15 20.75
C GLN A 698 -36.44 -13.44 22.22
N PHE A 699 -35.40 -12.83 22.77
CA PHE A 699 -35.06 -12.88 24.19
C PHE A 699 -35.23 -11.53 24.87
N THR A 700 -35.95 -11.54 25.99
CA THR A 700 -36.17 -10.37 26.86
C THR A 700 -35.47 -10.59 28.19
N PRO A 701 -34.41 -9.83 28.53
CA PRO A 701 -33.75 -9.93 29.83
C PRO A 701 -34.71 -9.72 31.01
N ALA A 702 -34.42 -10.37 32.14
CA ALA A 702 -35.00 -10.00 33.42
C ALA A 702 -34.38 -8.67 33.91
N ALA A 703 -35.18 -7.85 34.61
CA ALA A 703 -34.71 -6.58 35.17
C ALA A 703 -33.47 -6.80 36.05
N SER A 704 -32.46 -5.96 35.82
CA SER A 704 -31.15 -5.96 36.46
C SER A 704 -30.32 -7.25 36.32
N PHE A 705 -30.63 -8.09 35.31
CA PHE A 705 -29.81 -9.25 34.99
C PHE A 705 -28.60 -8.88 34.11
N SER A 706 -27.45 -9.50 34.38
CA SER A 706 -26.27 -9.50 33.52
C SER A 706 -25.53 -10.83 33.64
N GLY A 707 -24.77 -11.19 32.60
CA GLY A 707 -24.16 -12.51 32.43
C GLY A 707 -24.97 -13.44 31.51
N SER A 708 -24.57 -14.71 31.46
CA SER A 708 -25.20 -15.74 30.62
C SER A 708 -26.54 -16.18 31.21
N ALA A 709 -27.61 -16.03 30.43
CA ALA A 709 -28.93 -16.58 30.75
C ALA A 709 -28.92 -18.10 30.61
N GLY A 710 -29.88 -18.78 31.25
CA GLY A 710 -30.05 -20.22 31.07
C GLY A 710 -30.28 -20.58 29.60
N PRO A 711 -29.49 -21.48 28.99
CA PRO A 711 -29.66 -21.84 27.58
C PRO A 711 -30.99 -22.55 27.35
N VAL A 712 -31.55 -22.40 26.15
CA VAL A 712 -32.81 -23.01 25.74
C VAL A 712 -32.58 -23.85 24.49
N THR A 713 -33.02 -25.11 24.52
CA THR A 713 -33.09 -25.93 23.32
C THR A 713 -34.28 -25.49 22.47
N TYR A 714 -34.05 -25.28 21.17
CA TYR A 714 -35.09 -25.11 20.18
C TYR A 714 -35.16 -26.31 19.23
N GLN A 715 -36.22 -26.38 18.45
CA GLN A 715 -36.40 -27.34 17.38
C GLN A 715 -36.97 -26.65 16.14
N VAL A 716 -36.60 -27.14 14.96
CA VAL A 716 -37.16 -26.74 13.67
C VAL A 716 -37.23 -27.97 12.77
N THR A 717 -38.17 -27.97 11.83
CA THR A 717 -38.41 -29.06 10.87
C THR A 717 -37.97 -28.62 9.48
N ASN A 718 -37.31 -29.49 8.73
CA ASN A 718 -37.01 -29.24 7.32
C ASN A 718 -38.19 -29.61 6.40
N VAL A 719 -38.13 -29.21 5.13
CA VAL A 719 -39.18 -29.48 4.13
C VAL A 719 -39.45 -30.97 3.87
N ASP A 720 -38.50 -31.85 4.20
CA ASP A 720 -38.63 -33.30 4.11
C ASP A 720 -39.24 -33.94 5.38
N GLY A 721 -39.51 -33.14 6.41
CA GLY A 721 -40.20 -33.55 7.63
C GLY A 721 -39.29 -34.08 8.75
N VAL A 722 -37.97 -33.90 8.66
CA VAL A 722 -37.02 -34.24 9.73
C VAL A 722 -36.89 -33.06 10.70
N VAL A 723 -36.89 -33.36 12.00
CA VAL A 723 -36.78 -32.36 13.09
C VAL A 723 -35.33 -32.35 13.62
N GLY A 724 -34.69 -31.18 13.56
CA GLY A 724 -33.42 -30.91 14.24
C GLY A 724 -33.62 -30.27 15.62
N THR A 725 -32.58 -30.28 16.46
CA THR A 725 -32.55 -29.57 17.75
C THR A 725 -31.17 -28.99 18.04
N ALA A 726 -31.10 -27.72 18.43
CA ALA A 726 -29.87 -27.05 18.91
C ALA A 726 -30.20 -26.15 20.12
N THR A 727 -29.19 -25.52 20.74
CA THR A 727 -29.36 -24.65 21.91
C THR A 727 -28.93 -23.22 21.66
N ILE A 728 -29.82 -22.28 22.03
CA ILE A 728 -29.51 -20.84 22.04
C ILE A 728 -29.06 -20.38 23.43
N THR A 729 -27.90 -19.71 23.47
CA THR A 729 -27.33 -19.12 24.69
C THR A 729 -27.22 -17.59 24.56
N ILE A 730 -28.04 -16.85 25.31
CA ILE A 730 -27.93 -15.38 25.36
C ILE A 730 -27.03 -14.96 26.52
N THR A 731 -26.07 -14.07 26.25
CA THR A 731 -25.33 -13.34 27.29
C THR A 731 -25.77 -11.89 27.33
N VAL A 732 -26.35 -11.47 28.45
CA VAL A 732 -26.69 -10.07 28.71
C VAL A 732 -25.44 -9.35 29.19
N GLY A 733 -25.06 -8.26 28.53
CA GLY A 733 -23.92 -7.44 28.93
C GLY A 733 -24.06 -6.90 30.36
N ALA A 734 -22.94 -6.48 30.95
CA ALA A 734 -22.97 -5.70 32.17
C ALA A 734 -23.75 -4.39 31.95
N ALA A 735 -24.35 -3.84 33.01
CA ALA A 735 -24.94 -2.51 32.97
C ALA A 735 -23.92 -1.51 32.40
N PRO A 736 -24.28 -0.61 31.45
CA PRO A 736 -23.29 0.15 30.69
C PRO A 736 -22.39 0.98 31.62
N GLN A 737 -21.11 0.61 31.70
CA GLN A 737 -20.18 1.25 32.61
C GLN A 737 -19.44 2.38 31.89
N HIS A 738 -19.86 3.63 32.12
CA HIS A 738 -19.15 4.81 31.62
C HIS A 738 -17.74 4.85 32.24
N THR A 739 -16.75 4.39 31.48
CA THR A 739 -15.39 4.15 32.00
C THR A 739 -14.28 4.74 31.12
N THR A 740 -14.63 5.21 29.92
CA THR A 740 -13.76 5.99 29.03
C THR A 740 -13.92 7.48 29.27
N MET A 741 -13.27 7.98 30.32
CA MET A 741 -12.84 9.37 30.42
C MET A 741 -11.38 9.48 29.93
N LEU A 742 -11.07 10.51 29.15
CA LEU A 742 -9.77 10.74 28.51
C LEU A 742 -8.94 11.75 29.31
N ASN A 743 -7.61 11.68 29.20
CA ASN A 743 -6.73 12.62 29.90
C ASN A 743 -6.62 13.95 29.14
N ASP A 744 -6.78 15.05 29.87
CA ASP A 744 -6.78 16.40 29.32
C ASP A 744 -5.43 17.13 29.43
N THR A 745 -5.27 18.07 28.51
CA THR A 745 -4.12 18.98 28.45
C THR A 745 -4.59 20.41 28.21
N ALA A 746 -4.17 21.36 29.05
CA ALA A 746 -4.43 22.78 28.86
C ALA A 746 -3.16 23.63 29.03
N SER A 747 -3.20 24.86 28.53
CA SER A 747 -2.14 25.85 28.74
C SER A 747 -2.70 27.23 29.04
N THR A 748 -2.01 28.00 29.88
CA THR A 748 -2.40 29.36 30.26
C THR A 748 -1.22 30.32 30.28
N ALA A 749 -1.48 31.63 30.20
CA ALA A 749 -0.45 32.64 30.41
C ALA A 749 -0.05 32.74 31.89
N PHE A 750 1.13 33.31 32.17
CA PHE A 750 1.60 33.54 33.53
C PHE A 750 0.58 34.32 34.37
N GLN A 751 0.31 33.84 35.60
CA GLN A 751 -0.70 34.38 36.53
C GLN A 751 -2.14 34.49 35.96
N THR A 752 -2.45 33.83 34.85
CA THR A 752 -3.78 33.83 34.23
C THR A 752 -4.49 32.51 34.55
N ALA A 753 -5.72 32.57 35.05
CA ALA A 753 -6.54 31.38 35.25
C ALA A 753 -7.07 30.84 33.91
N VAL A 754 -7.18 29.52 33.78
CA VAL A 754 -7.76 28.85 32.60
C VAL A 754 -8.89 27.93 33.05
N THR A 755 -10.00 27.94 32.32
CA THR A 755 -11.10 26.99 32.51
C THR A 755 -11.09 25.99 31.37
N VAL A 756 -11.25 24.71 31.70
CA VAL A 756 -11.11 23.56 30.79
C VAL A 756 -12.40 22.75 30.82
N ASP A 757 -12.97 22.51 29.65
CA ASP A 757 -14.16 21.67 29.47
C ASP A 757 -13.76 20.19 29.43
N VAL A 758 -13.49 19.65 30.62
CA VAL A 758 -12.86 18.33 30.81
C VAL A 758 -13.78 17.12 30.56
N LEU A 759 -14.95 17.37 29.98
CA LEU A 759 -15.94 16.37 29.56
C LEU A 759 -16.30 16.52 28.07
N GLY A 760 -15.80 17.56 27.38
CA GLY A 760 -16.13 17.86 25.98
C GLY A 760 -15.53 16.89 24.96
N ASN A 761 -14.67 15.98 25.41
CA ASN A 761 -13.99 14.91 24.68
C ASN A 761 -14.34 13.51 25.22
N ASP A 762 -15.17 13.40 26.27
CA ASP A 762 -15.47 12.17 26.97
C ASP A 762 -16.76 11.48 26.47
N GLY A 763 -16.76 10.14 26.54
CA GLY A 763 -17.85 9.30 26.08
C GLY A 763 -17.80 8.90 24.60
N LEU A 764 -18.12 7.65 24.33
CA LEU A 764 -18.21 7.09 22.98
C LEU A 764 -19.65 7.19 22.42
N PRO A 765 -19.83 7.21 21.09
CA PRO A 765 -21.17 7.20 20.48
C PRO A 765 -21.99 5.96 20.88
N GLY A 766 -22.95 6.16 21.78
CA GLY A 766 -23.81 5.09 22.33
C GLY A 766 -23.71 4.92 23.85
N GLU A 767 -22.76 5.57 24.53
CA GLU A 767 -22.68 5.54 25.99
C GLU A 767 -23.66 6.53 26.66
N PRO A 768 -24.19 6.24 27.87
CA PRO A 768 -25.11 7.15 28.58
C PRO A 768 -24.39 8.38 29.16
N ALA A 769 -24.53 9.53 28.50
CA ALA A 769 -23.76 10.75 28.76
C ALA A 769 -23.53 11.13 30.25
N LEU A 770 -22.28 11.53 30.55
CA LEU A 770 -21.85 12.01 31.88
C LEU A 770 -22.61 13.27 32.31
N ASP A 771 -23.01 13.33 33.58
CA ASP A 771 -23.66 14.50 34.17
C ASP A 771 -22.59 15.46 34.71
N ALA A 772 -22.35 16.57 33.99
CA ALA A 772 -21.41 17.60 34.37
C ALA A 772 -21.68 18.28 35.74
N SER A 773 -22.85 18.07 36.36
CA SER A 773 -23.13 18.52 37.73
C SER A 773 -22.51 17.62 38.81
N THR A 774 -22.05 16.43 38.44
CA THR A 774 -21.37 15.45 39.33
C THR A 774 -19.84 15.56 39.30
N LEU A 775 -19.30 16.39 38.39
CA LEU A 775 -17.87 16.59 38.18
C LEU A 775 -17.17 17.00 39.49
N ALA A 776 -16.13 16.26 39.87
CA ALA A 776 -15.35 16.51 41.08
C ALA A 776 -13.84 16.25 40.86
N LEU A 777 -12.99 17.03 41.53
CA LEU A 777 -11.57 16.75 41.68
C LEU A 777 -11.38 15.65 42.73
N LEU A 778 -10.26 14.92 42.69
CA LEU A 778 -9.95 13.88 43.68
C LEU A 778 -8.76 14.27 44.57
N ASP A 779 -9.04 14.45 45.87
CA ASP A 779 -7.99 14.43 46.91
C ASP A 779 -7.74 12.98 47.33
N GLY A 780 -6.76 12.35 46.68
CA GLY A 780 -6.48 10.92 46.78
C GLY A 780 -7.60 10.07 46.17
N THR A 781 -8.59 9.71 47.00
CA THR A 781 -9.81 9.00 46.58
C THR A 781 -11.09 9.71 47.07
N THR A 782 -10.99 10.99 47.44
CA THR A 782 -12.10 11.77 48.01
C THR A 782 -12.55 12.83 47.01
N PRO A 783 -13.82 12.82 46.55
CA PRO A 783 -14.37 13.87 45.70
C PRO A 783 -14.40 15.24 46.42
N VAL A 784 -13.82 16.26 45.78
CA VAL A 784 -13.77 17.64 46.27
C VAL A 784 -14.05 18.63 45.13
N THR A 785 -14.59 19.81 45.45
CA THR A 785 -14.87 20.87 44.46
C THR A 785 -13.72 21.85 44.28
N SER A 786 -12.68 21.79 45.12
CA SER A 786 -11.48 22.63 45.07
C SER A 786 -10.29 21.84 45.61
N LEU A 787 -9.16 21.89 44.91
CA LEU A 787 -7.93 21.17 45.22
C LEU A 787 -6.72 22.12 45.07
N THR A 788 -6.01 22.37 46.17
CA THR A 788 -4.83 23.23 46.19
C THR A 788 -3.55 22.38 46.11
N ILE A 789 -2.67 22.70 45.17
CA ILE A 789 -1.33 22.13 45.04
C ILE A 789 -0.26 23.24 45.18
N THR A 790 1.03 22.93 45.00
CA THR A 790 2.10 23.93 45.16
C THR A 790 2.09 24.96 44.03
N GLU A 791 1.68 24.52 42.85
CA GLU A 791 1.72 25.26 41.60
C GLU A 791 0.50 26.17 41.38
N GLY A 792 -0.60 25.94 42.11
CA GLY A 792 -1.87 26.67 41.97
C GLY A 792 -3.06 25.95 42.60
N VAL A 793 -4.27 26.40 42.28
CA VAL A 793 -5.54 25.84 42.76
C VAL A 793 -6.40 25.40 41.58
N PHE A 794 -6.93 24.19 41.62
CA PHE A 794 -7.98 23.71 40.72
C PHE A 794 -9.35 23.82 41.41
N GLU A 795 -10.37 24.33 40.74
CA GLU A 795 -11.74 24.44 41.25
C GLU A 795 -12.76 24.00 40.20
N VAL A 796 -13.83 23.30 40.60
CA VAL A 796 -14.93 22.95 39.71
C VAL A 796 -15.90 24.14 39.63
N VAL A 797 -16.05 24.72 38.44
CA VAL A 797 -16.84 25.92 38.19
C VAL A 797 -17.77 25.68 37.00
N GLY A 798 -19.07 25.55 37.28
CA GLY A 798 -20.10 25.47 36.22
C GLY A 798 -20.07 24.21 35.36
N GLY A 799 -19.56 23.09 35.88
CA GLY A 799 -19.40 21.83 35.13
C GLY A 799 -18.08 21.73 34.34
N GLN A 800 -17.13 22.62 34.63
CA GLN A 800 -15.78 22.64 34.04
C GLN A 800 -14.72 22.80 35.15
N ILE A 801 -13.45 22.48 34.88
CA ILE A 801 -12.36 22.67 35.85
C ILE A 801 -11.60 23.96 35.53
N GLN A 802 -11.54 24.88 36.49
CA GLN A 802 -10.71 26.08 36.44
C GLN A 802 -9.40 25.88 37.21
N PHE A 803 -8.26 26.11 36.57
CA PHE A 803 -6.96 26.20 37.23
C PHE A 803 -6.52 27.66 37.35
N THR A 804 -6.20 28.09 38.57
CA THR A 804 -5.57 29.37 38.89
C THR A 804 -4.11 29.14 39.32
N PRO A 805 -3.10 29.55 38.52
CA PRO A 805 -1.70 29.44 38.90
C PRO A 805 -1.37 30.20 40.19
N SER A 806 -0.44 29.68 40.98
CA SER A 806 0.19 30.47 42.04
C SER A 806 1.03 31.60 41.43
N SER A 807 1.20 32.72 42.16
CA SER A 807 1.73 33.98 41.64
C SER A 807 3.17 33.94 41.12
N SER A 808 3.89 32.83 41.32
CA SER A 808 5.27 32.62 40.86
C SER A 808 5.46 31.37 39.98
N HIS A 809 4.39 30.62 39.66
CA HIS A 809 4.55 29.37 38.91
C HIS A 809 4.73 29.60 37.40
N THR A 810 5.60 28.80 36.79
CA THR A 810 5.85 28.76 35.34
C THR A 810 6.24 27.33 34.94
N GLY A 811 5.94 26.92 33.71
CA GLY A 811 6.18 25.57 33.23
C GLY A 811 5.04 24.59 33.59
N PRO A 812 5.31 23.27 33.61
CA PRO A 812 4.29 22.26 33.84
C PRO A 812 3.73 22.31 35.28
N VAL A 813 2.47 21.93 35.42
CA VAL A 813 1.74 21.80 36.69
C VAL A 813 1.57 20.30 36.98
N SER A 814 1.69 19.88 38.25
CA SER A 814 1.38 18.50 38.63
C SER A 814 -0.02 18.09 38.19
N ALA A 815 -0.14 16.91 37.58
CA ALA A 815 -1.41 16.38 37.11
C ALA A 815 -2.38 16.15 38.28
N VAL A 816 -3.65 16.52 38.10
CA VAL A 816 -4.72 16.25 39.07
C VAL A 816 -5.69 15.24 38.47
N THR A 817 -6.22 14.34 39.32
CA THR A 817 -7.27 13.40 38.91
C THR A 817 -8.65 14.01 39.19
N TYR A 818 -9.60 13.77 38.29
CA TYR A 818 -11.00 14.16 38.43
C TYR A 818 -11.91 12.97 38.09
N GLN A 819 -13.18 13.09 38.47
CA GLN A 819 -14.23 12.10 38.23
C GLN A 819 -15.52 12.76 37.77
N ALA A 820 -16.34 12.02 37.04
CA ALA A 820 -17.73 12.35 36.73
C ALA A 820 -18.58 11.08 36.74
N GLU A 821 -19.88 11.24 37.01
CA GLU A 821 -20.88 10.18 37.14
C GLU A 821 -21.92 10.33 36.02
N ASN A 822 -22.43 9.22 35.47
CA ASN A 822 -23.55 9.24 34.53
C ASN A 822 -24.92 9.15 35.23
N ALA A 823 -26.01 9.30 34.47
CA ALA A 823 -27.38 9.27 35.01
C ALA A 823 -27.75 7.93 35.70
N GLU A 824 -27.02 6.86 35.39
CA GLU A 824 -27.18 5.50 35.92
C GLU A 824 -26.33 5.24 37.18
N GLY A 825 -25.48 6.19 37.60
CA GLY A 825 -24.68 6.12 38.82
C GLY A 825 -23.29 5.48 38.67
N VAL A 826 -22.74 5.45 37.46
CA VAL A 826 -21.38 4.94 37.18
C VAL A 826 -20.38 6.08 37.14
N VAL A 827 -19.30 5.97 37.93
CA VAL A 827 -18.25 6.96 38.05
C VAL A 827 -17.03 6.60 37.19
N GLY A 828 -16.68 7.48 36.24
CA GLY A 828 -15.40 7.45 35.52
C GLY A 828 -14.33 8.31 36.20
N THR A 829 -13.06 8.13 35.82
CA THR A 829 -11.94 8.95 36.32
C THR A 829 -10.90 9.23 35.24
N ALA A 830 -10.39 10.46 35.16
CA ALA A 830 -9.29 10.86 34.27
C ALA A 830 -8.36 11.89 34.92
N THR A 831 -7.29 12.30 34.23
CA THR A 831 -6.33 13.30 34.72
C THR A 831 -6.24 14.53 33.83
N LEU A 832 -6.21 15.71 34.46
CA LEU A 832 -5.97 16.99 33.81
C LEU A 832 -4.52 17.44 34.05
N THR A 833 -3.84 17.80 32.96
CA THR A 833 -2.51 18.42 32.98
C THR A 833 -2.58 19.87 32.50
N VAL A 834 -1.82 20.76 33.13
CA VAL A 834 -1.77 22.18 32.76
C VAL A 834 -0.32 22.64 32.59
N THR A 835 -0.06 23.55 31.66
CA THR A 835 1.23 24.25 31.53
C THR A 835 1.03 25.76 31.63
N VAL A 836 1.76 26.41 32.53
CA VAL A 836 1.76 27.87 32.70
C VAL A 836 2.89 28.47 31.87
N GLY A 837 2.58 29.46 31.03
CA GLY A 837 3.56 30.19 30.23
C GLY A 837 4.62 30.89 31.09
N ALA A 838 5.76 31.21 30.47
CA ALA A 838 6.81 31.97 31.14
C ALA A 838 6.30 33.36 31.56
N ALA A 839 6.89 33.91 32.63
CA ALA A 839 6.61 35.28 33.05
C ALA A 839 6.96 36.29 31.93
N PRO A 840 6.16 37.35 31.73
CA PRO A 840 6.47 38.40 30.77
C PRO A 840 7.86 38.99 31.03
N GLN A 841 8.60 39.24 29.96
CA GLN A 841 9.87 39.96 29.93
C GLN A 841 9.78 40.98 28.78
N PRO A 842 10.46 42.14 28.83
CA PRO A 842 10.55 43.02 27.68
C PRO A 842 11.31 42.27 26.58
N SER A 843 10.67 42.06 25.44
CA SER A 843 11.11 41.07 24.45
C SER A 843 12.43 41.43 23.74
N THR A 844 12.84 42.70 23.80
CA THR A 844 14.03 43.24 23.13
C THR A 844 14.73 44.32 23.95
N LEU A 845 15.76 43.93 24.70
CA LEU A 845 16.87 44.80 25.09
C LEU A 845 18.17 44.26 24.47
N ALA A 846 19.00 45.15 23.93
CA ALA A 846 20.26 44.84 23.26
C ALA A 846 21.48 45.13 24.16
N ASN A 847 22.62 44.50 23.87
CA ASN A 847 23.86 44.80 24.59
C ASN A 847 24.62 45.96 23.94
N ASP A 848 25.15 46.87 24.75
CA ASP A 848 25.80 48.10 24.31
C ASP A 848 27.32 48.07 24.37
N THR A 849 27.92 48.83 23.44
CA THR A 849 29.36 49.08 23.40
C THR A 849 29.63 50.55 23.11
N ALA A 850 30.54 51.17 23.86
CA ALA A 850 31.03 52.51 23.57
C ALA A 850 32.56 52.63 23.69
N ASN A 851 33.11 53.67 23.07
CA ASN A 851 34.51 54.05 23.17
C ASN A 851 34.64 55.46 23.76
N THR A 852 35.73 55.72 24.47
CA THR A 852 36.10 57.07 24.91
C THR A 852 37.60 57.25 24.88
N SER A 853 38.06 58.48 24.69
CA SER A 853 39.48 58.80 24.72
C SER A 853 40.05 58.72 26.13
N TYR A 854 41.37 58.57 26.21
CA TYR A 854 42.12 58.49 27.46
C TYR A 854 41.69 59.59 28.47
N GLU A 855 41.43 59.17 29.71
CA GLU A 855 40.95 60.00 30.84
C GLU A 855 39.69 60.86 30.56
N THR A 856 38.94 60.57 29.48
CA THR A 856 37.72 61.30 29.09
C THR A 856 36.46 60.53 29.48
N ALA A 857 35.54 61.19 30.18
CA ALA A 857 34.22 60.60 30.50
C ALA A 857 33.26 60.67 29.29
N VAL A 858 32.42 59.64 29.13
CA VAL A 858 31.44 59.49 28.04
C VAL A 858 30.06 59.18 28.60
N THR A 859 29.00 59.66 27.94
CA THR A 859 27.61 59.30 28.26
C THR A 859 27.02 58.50 27.10
N ILE A 860 26.40 57.35 27.42
CA ILE A 860 25.87 56.37 26.49
C ILE A 860 24.34 56.32 26.62
N ASP A 861 23.64 56.45 25.50
CA ASP A 861 22.20 56.20 25.41
C ASP A 861 21.94 54.70 25.20
N VAL A 862 21.83 53.98 26.32
CA VAL A 862 21.64 52.52 26.38
C VAL A 862 20.19 52.05 26.12
N LEU A 863 19.33 52.95 25.61
CA LEU A 863 17.94 52.64 25.28
C LEU A 863 17.61 53.01 23.81
N GLY A 864 18.53 53.63 23.07
CA GLY A 864 18.31 54.10 21.70
C GLY A 864 18.20 52.99 20.63
N ASN A 865 18.50 51.75 21.01
CA ASN A 865 18.46 50.51 20.23
C ASN A 865 17.34 49.54 20.69
N ASP A 866 16.65 49.85 21.78
CA ASP A 866 15.74 48.94 22.48
C ASP A 866 14.25 49.18 22.16
N GLY A 867 13.41 48.17 22.42
CA GLY A 867 11.94 48.31 22.35
C GLY A 867 11.33 48.49 20.94
N LEU A 868 12.09 48.27 19.87
CA LEU A 868 11.70 48.50 18.47
C LEU A 868 10.63 47.50 17.91
N GLY A 869 9.94 46.75 18.77
CA GLY A 869 9.06 45.63 18.41
C GLY A 869 7.55 45.92 18.35
N GLY A 870 7.09 47.14 18.67
CA GLY A 870 5.65 47.44 18.86
C GLY A 870 5.13 47.12 20.27
N GLU A 871 6.06 46.93 21.20
CA GLU A 871 5.85 46.66 22.63
C GLU A 871 5.48 47.93 23.44
N PRO A 872 5.03 47.81 24.70
CA PRO A 872 4.92 48.94 25.60
C PRO A 872 6.28 49.64 25.78
N ALA A 873 6.29 50.98 25.68
CA ALA A 873 7.52 51.77 25.69
C ALA A 873 8.30 51.64 27.01
N LEU A 874 9.63 51.79 26.93
CA LEU A 874 10.53 51.76 28.09
C LEU A 874 10.46 53.08 28.86
N ASP A 875 10.33 52.99 30.18
CA ASP A 875 10.43 54.14 31.09
C ASP A 875 11.90 54.33 31.50
N SER A 876 12.58 55.26 30.83
CA SER A 876 13.98 55.59 31.10
C SER A 876 14.23 56.16 32.51
N THR A 877 13.20 56.56 33.25
CA THR A 877 13.34 56.95 34.67
C THR A 877 13.55 55.74 35.59
N THR A 878 13.26 54.52 35.11
CA THR A 878 13.48 53.25 35.83
C THR A 878 14.85 52.63 35.56
N LEU A 879 15.68 53.26 34.72
CA LEU A 879 17.02 52.77 34.38
C LEU A 879 17.92 52.71 35.63
N THR A 880 18.50 51.55 35.88
CA THR A 880 19.40 51.27 37.02
C THR A 880 20.56 50.38 36.58
N LEU A 881 21.70 50.49 37.26
CA LEU A 881 22.79 49.51 37.18
C LEU A 881 22.49 48.37 38.16
N LEU A 882 23.02 47.16 37.92
CA LEU A 882 22.88 46.03 38.85
C LEU A 882 24.21 45.67 39.52
N ASP A 883 24.27 45.80 40.85
CA ASP A 883 25.29 45.16 41.68
C ASP A 883 24.82 43.75 42.02
N GLY A 884 25.23 42.78 41.20
CA GLY A 884 24.70 41.41 41.19
C GLY A 884 23.23 41.38 40.78
N THR A 885 22.32 41.45 41.76
CA THR A 885 20.86 41.56 41.54
C THR A 885 20.26 42.84 42.12
N THR A 886 21.08 43.70 42.73
CA THR A 886 20.64 44.90 43.46
C THR A 886 20.66 46.13 42.55
N PRO A 887 19.52 46.82 42.34
CA PRO A 887 19.50 48.08 41.59
C PRO A 887 20.28 49.20 42.31
N VAL A 888 21.22 49.82 41.61
CA VAL A 888 22.05 50.94 42.08
C VAL A 888 22.14 52.03 41.01
N THR A 889 22.38 53.28 41.41
CA THR A 889 22.56 54.41 40.47
C THR A 889 24.01 54.61 40.03
N THR A 890 24.97 54.03 40.75
CA THR A 890 26.41 54.14 40.48
C THR A 890 27.08 52.80 40.78
N LEU A 891 27.97 52.35 39.90
CA LEU A 891 28.71 51.10 40.04
C LEU A 891 30.16 51.29 39.58
N THR A 892 31.12 51.06 40.48
CA THR A 892 32.55 51.12 40.18
C THR A 892 33.07 49.72 39.89
N VAL A 893 33.82 49.58 38.79
CA VAL A 893 34.37 48.31 38.30
C VAL A 893 35.84 48.47 37.92
N ALA A 894 36.50 47.39 37.49
CA ALA A 894 37.83 47.48 36.91
C ALA A 894 37.83 48.44 35.71
N GLY A 895 38.64 49.50 35.79
CA GLY A 895 38.81 50.49 34.71
C GLY A 895 37.96 51.77 34.81
N GLY A 896 36.96 51.86 35.68
CA GLY A 896 36.21 53.10 35.87
C GLY A 896 34.90 52.96 36.65
N THR A 897 34.10 54.02 36.62
CA THR A 897 32.81 54.09 37.31
C THR A 897 31.69 54.44 36.34
N PHE A 898 30.64 53.62 36.36
CA PHE A 898 29.37 53.85 35.67
C PHE A 898 28.40 54.57 36.61
N THR A 899 27.61 55.52 36.09
CA THR A 899 26.55 56.22 36.84
C THR A 899 25.37 56.51 35.91
N VAL A 900 24.15 56.22 36.37
CA VAL A 900 22.93 56.59 35.66
C VAL A 900 22.68 58.09 35.81
N VAL A 901 22.55 58.79 34.69
CA VAL A 901 22.32 60.24 34.62
C VAL A 901 21.19 60.50 33.61
N SER A 902 20.07 61.04 34.09
CA SER A 902 18.95 61.49 33.24
C SER A 902 18.41 60.45 32.23
N GLY A 903 18.39 59.16 32.61
CA GLY A 903 17.92 58.08 31.74
C GLY A 903 18.96 57.53 30.76
N GLN A 904 20.22 57.94 30.89
CA GLN A 904 21.38 57.42 30.16
C GLN A 904 22.45 56.94 31.16
N ILE A 905 23.52 56.27 30.70
CA ILE A 905 24.63 55.83 31.55
C ILE A 905 25.90 56.59 31.21
N GLN A 906 26.46 57.30 32.18
CA GLN A 906 27.78 57.93 32.09
C GLN A 906 28.87 56.98 32.60
N PHE A 907 29.93 56.79 31.83
CA PHE A 907 31.16 56.13 32.25
C PHE A 907 32.29 57.14 32.42
N THR A 908 32.94 57.13 33.58
CA THR A 908 34.16 57.87 33.86
C THR A 908 35.32 56.89 34.03
N PRO A 909 36.36 56.94 33.18
CA PRO A 909 37.56 56.12 33.34
C PRO A 909 38.23 56.32 34.71
N ALA A 910 38.87 55.27 35.23
CA ALA A 910 39.84 55.42 36.30
C ALA A 910 41.08 56.17 35.80
N ALA A 911 41.75 56.91 36.69
CA ALA A 911 42.97 57.63 36.34
C ALA A 911 44.03 56.69 35.73
N SER A 912 44.61 57.11 34.62
CA SER A 912 45.58 56.37 33.81
C SER A 912 45.13 54.99 33.29
N PHE A 913 43.83 54.74 33.23
CA PHE A 913 43.29 53.52 32.62
C PHE A 913 43.21 53.61 31.09
N SER A 914 43.52 52.50 30.41
CA SER A 914 43.27 52.28 28.98
C SER A 914 42.94 50.80 28.74
N GLY A 915 42.22 50.50 27.66
CA GLY A 915 41.65 49.18 27.37
C GLY A 915 40.17 49.06 27.76
N ALA A 916 39.64 47.84 27.75
CA ALA A 916 38.23 47.57 28.04
C ALA A 916 37.98 47.56 29.56
N ALA A 917 37.05 48.40 30.02
CA ALA A 917 36.55 48.37 31.39
C ALA A 917 35.71 47.10 31.63
N GLY A 918 35.52 46.74 32.91
CA GLY A 918 34.61 45.67 33.30
C GLY A 918 33.19 45.95 32.80
N PRO A 919 32.50 44.98 32.17
CA PRO A 919 31.12 45.18 31.72
C PRO A 919 30.19 45.33 32.93
N VAL A 920 29.13 46.12 32.76
CA VAL A 920 28.06 46.28 33.76
C VAL A 920 26.72 45.85 33.19
N THR A 921 25.91 45.18 34.00
CA THR A 921 24.51 44.92 33.67
C THR A 921 23.66 46.11 34.10
N TYR A 922 22.75 46.56 33.25
CA TYR A 922 21.71 47.51 33.59
C TYR A 922 20.32 46.86 33.53
N ARG A 923 19.35 47.48 34.20
CA ARG A 923 17.95 47.10 34.25
C ARG A 923 17.08 48.30 33.90
N VAL A 924 16.08 48.08 33.06
CA VAL A 924 15.03 49.07 32.72
C VAL A 924 13.66 48.38 32.74
N THR A 925 12.59 49.15 32.91
CA THR A 925 11.21 48.68 33.02
C THR A 925 10.35 49.38 31.97
N ASN A 926 9.39 48.66 31.37
CA ASN A 926 8.41 49.25 30.49
C ASN A 926 7.24 49.91 31.26
N LEU A 927 6.42 50.70 30.56
CA LEU A 927 5.25 51.37 31.15
C LEU A 927 4.21 50.41 31.75
N ASP A 928 4.24 49.12 31.37
CA ASP A 928 3.38 48.07 31.91
C ASP A 928 4.00 47.37 33.15
N GLY A 929 5.13 47.86 33.65
CA GLY A 929 5.77 47.40 34.89
C GLY A 929 6.70 46.18 34.74
N VAL A 930 6.95 45.72 33.51
CA VAL A 930 7.81 44.56 33.20
C VAL A 930 9.26 45.01 33.05
N SER A 931 10.19 44.43 33.81
CA SER A 931 11.62 44.75 33.74
C SER A 931 12.43 43.74 32.95
N GLY A 932 13.47 44.22 32.25
CA GLY A 932 14.49 43.42 31.58
C GLY A 932 15.90 43.90 31.91
N THR A 933 16.92 43.16 31.47
CA THR A 933 18.34 43.49 31.70
C THR A 933 19.20 43.26 30.47
N ALA A 934 20.20 44.13 30.24
CA ALA A 934 21.24 43.98 29.23
C ALA A 934 22.60 44.48 29.74
N THR A 935 23.68 44.30 28.96
CA THR A 935 25.05 44.65 29.38
C THR A 935 25.66 45.77 28.55
N LEU A 936 26.29 46.74 29.23
CA LEU A 936 27.11 47.79 28.64
C LEU A 936 28.60 47.49 28.84
N THR A 937 29.40 47.63 27.78
CA THR A 937 30.87 47.56 27.80
C THR A 937 31.48 48.85 27.27
N VAL A 938 32.51 49.40 27.93
CA VAL A 938 33.19 50.62 27.48
C VAL A 938 34.69 50.40 27.34
N THR A 939 35.27 50.85 26.22
CA THR A 939 36.71 50.80 25.95
C THR A 939 37.32 52.20 25.99
N VAL A 940 38.45 52.33 26.68
CA VAL A 940 39.21 53.58 26.79
C VAL A 940 40.44 53.52 25.90
N ASP A 941 40.66 54.54 25.07
CA ASP A 941 41.81 54.61 24.17
C ASP A 941 43.15 54.66 24.94
N ALA A 942 44.23 54.29 24.27
CA ALA A 942 45.59 54.39 24.84
C ALA A 942 46.03 55.86 25.03
N ALA A 943 46.93 56.08 25.99
CA ALA A 943 47.54 57.39 26.21
C ALA A 943 48.29 57.90 24.96
N PRO A 944 48.17 59.19 24.59
CA PRO A 944 48.96 59.77 23.51
C PRO A 944 50.47 59.73 23.79
N PRO A 945 51.34 59.39 22.81
CA PRO A 945 52.78 59.52 22.97
C PRO A 945 53.22 60.99 23.02
N ALA A 946 54.12 61.35 23.93
CA ALA A 946 54.73 62.68 23.98
C ALA A 946 55.97 62.76 23.08
N THR A 947 56.09 63.82 22.28
CA THR A 947 57.14 63.96 21.26
C THR A 947 57.68 65.38 21.18
N THR A 948 58.92 65.57 21.61
CA THR A 948 59.61 66.86 21.55
C THR A 948 59.85 67.29 20.08
N THR A 949 59.80 68.59 19.80
CA THR A 949 60.12 69.14 18.47
C THR A 949 61.59 69.58 18.38
N LEU A 950 62.26 69.16 17.31
CA LEU A 950 63.62 69.59 16.92
C LEU A 950 63.57 70.54 15.72
N VAL A 951 64.60 71.39 15.56
CA VAL A 951 64.67 72.49 14.59
C VAL A 951 66.04 72.49 13.90
N ASN A 952 66.05 72.49 12.57
CA ASN A 952 67.29 72.42 11.77
C ASN A 952 68.25 73.60 12.01
N ASP A 953 69.54 73.29 12.17
CA ASP A 953 70.62 74.23 12.46
C ASP A 953 71.30 74.82 11.22
N THR A 954 71.58 76.13 11.24
CA THR A 954 72.33 76.82 10.16
C THR A 954 73.45 77.75 10.65
N PRO A 955 74.49 77.24 11.36
CA PRO A 955 75.61 78.03 11.85
C PRO A 955 76.60 78.44 10.74
N SER A 956 77.58 79.27 11.11
CA SER A 956 78.74 79.58 10.27
C SER A 956 80.06 79.54 11.04
N ALA A 957 81.17 79.32 10.32
CA ALA A 957 82.53 79.29 10.86
C ALA A 957 83.44 80.26 10.10
N ALA A 958 84.48 80.78 10.76
CA ALA A 958 85.50 81.58 10.10
C ALA A 958 86.50 80.70 9.33
N PHE A 959 87.12 81.26 8.29
CA PHE A 959 88.12 80.55 7.47
C PHE A 959 89.22 79.89 8.32
N GLY A 960 89.35 78.57 8.24
CA GLY A 960 90.33 77.78 8.99
C GLY A 960 90.09 77.67 10.51
N ALA A 961 88.98 78.22 11.03
CA ALA A 961 88.65 78.15 12.46
C ALA A 961 87.77 76.93 12.78
N THR A 962 88.07 76.25 13.89
CA THR A 962 87.16 75.25 14.48
C THR A 962 85.98 75.95 15.16
N VAL A 963 84.77 75.44 14.97
CA VAL A 963 83.55 75.93 15.64
C VAL A 963 82.96 74.85 16.54
N LEU A 964 82.31 75.25 17.63
CA LEU A 964 81.47 74.38 18.46
C LEU A 964 80.03 74.89 18.38
N ILE A 965 79.11 74.00 18.04
CA ILE A 965 77.72 74.28 17.67
C ILE A 965 76.81 73.66 18.72
N ASP A 966 75.88 74.45 19.24
CA ASP A 966 74.92 74.04 20.27
C ASP A 966 73.59 73.63 19.62
N VAL A 967 73.60 72.49 18.93
CA VAL A 967 72.49 72.02 18.06
C VAL A 967 71.17 71.78 18.80
N LEU A 968 71.19 71.67 20.13
CA LEU A 968 70.00 71.51 20.96
C LEU A 968 69.54 72.85 21.58
N GLY A 969 70.20 73.97 21.28
CA GLY A 969 69.95 75.28 21.91
C GLY A 969 68.68 75.99 21.43
N ASN A 970 68.06 75.47 20.38
CA ASN A 970 66.83 75.91 19.71
C ASN A 970 65.73 74.84 19.75
N ASP A 971 66.01 73.68 20.34
CA ASP A 971 65.12 72.51 20.38
C ASP A 971 64.33 72.42 21.68
N GLY A 972 63.09 71.92 21.59
CA GLY A 972 62.19 71.79 22.72
C GLY A 972 61.67 73.14 23.24
N THR A 973 60.37 73.40 23.05
CA THR A 973 59.72 74.62 23.57
C THR A 973 58.51 74.27 24.43
N GLY A 974 58.26 75.07 25.47
CA GLY A 974 56.91 75.24 26.01
C GLY A 974 56.24 74.06 26.74
N GLY A 975 56.98 73.06 27.24
CA GLY A 975 56.42 72.00 28.10
C GLY A 975 56.57 70.56 27.58
N GLU A 976 57.15 70.39 26.39
CA GLU A 976 57.54 69.09 25.86
C GLU A 976 58.56 68.35 26.75
N PRO A 977 58.67 67.00 26.67
CA PRO A 977 59.67 66.24 27.41
C PRO A 977 61.09 66.70 27.09
N ALA A 978 61.93 66.83 28.12
CA ALA A 978 63.30 67.30 27.99
C ALA A 978 64.17 66.37 27.13
N LEU A 979 65.06 66.95 26.32
CA LEU A 979 66.07 66.20 25.56
C LEU A 979 67.22 65.75 26.47
N ASP A 980 67.79 64.56 26.21
CA ASP A 980 69.01 64.09 26.85
C ASP A 980 70.23 64.30 25.93
N PRO A 981 71.09 65.31 26.18
CA PRO A 981 72.25 65.60 25.34
C PRO A 981 73.32 64.50 25.35
N SER A 982 73.26 63.53 26.27
CA SER A 982 74.17 62.38 26.25
C SER A 982 73.83 61.38 25.13
N THR A 983 72.61 61.44 24.59
CA THR A 983 72.14 60.61 23.47
C THR A 983 72.39 61.24 22.09
N LEU A 984 72.95 62.45 22.03
CA LEU A 984 73.24 63.15 20.79
C LEU A 984 74.26 62.37 19.94
N ALA A 985 73.90 62.06 18.69
CA ALA A 985 74.78 61.41 17.73
C ALA A 985 74.59 61.98 16.32
N LEU A 986 75.66 61.99 15.52
CA LEU A 986 75.58 62.26 14.08
C LEU A 986 75.12 60.98 13.36
N LEU A 987 74.48 61.09 12.20
CA LEU A 987 74.04 59.92 11.41
C LEU A 987 74.90 59.75 10.16
N ASP A 988 75.59 58.61 10.06
CA ASP A 988 76.12 58.11 8.79
C ASP A 988 75.03 57.27 8.10
N GLY A 989 74.26 57.94 7.24
CA GLY A 989 73.00 57.43 6.68
C GLY A 989 71.92 57.28 7.75
N THR A 990 71.89 56.11 8.40
CA THR A 990 71.01 55.79 9.54
C THR A 990 71.78 55.29 10.77
N THR A 991 73.12 55.24 10.71
CA THR A 991 73.95 54.70 11.81
C THR A 991 74.42 55.82 12.72
N PRO A 992 74.14 55.77 14.04
CA PRO A 992 74.66 56.74 15.01
C PRO A 992 76.19 56.66 15.14
N VAL A 993 76.88 57.78 14.93
CA VAL A 993 78.33 57.93 15.03
C VAL A 993 78.72 59.17 15.82
N SER A 994 79.85 59.11 16.54
CA SER A 994 80.39 60.24 17.30
C SER A 994 81.19 61.23 16.43
N THR A 995 81.67 60.80 15.26
CA THR A 995 82.51 61.58 14.34
C THR A 995 82.11 61.26 12.91
N LEU A 996 81.92 62.28 12.08
CA LEU A 996 81.53 62.15 10.67
C LEU A 996 82.39 63.08 9.80
N THR A 997 83.11 62.51 8.84
CA THR A 997 83.96 63.23 7.89
C THR A 997 83.18 63.54 6.62
N VAL A 998 83.15 64.81 6.20
CA VAL A 998 82.41 65.26 5.01
C VAL A 998 83.27 66.13 4.09
N THR A 999 82.77 66.40 2.89
CA THR A 999 83.40 67.37 1.98
C THR A 999 83.44 68.76 2.62
N GLY A 1000 84.63 69.17 3.06
CA GLY A 1000 84.91 70.46 3.67
C GLY A 1000 85.43 70.41 5.12
N GLY A 1001 85.30 69.29 5.82
CA GLY A 1001 85.81 69.13 7.19
C GLY A 1001 85.25 67.93 7.95
N VAL A 1002 85.47 67.91 9.27
CA VAL A 1002 85.06 66.81 10.15
C VAL A 1002 84.13 67.36 11.24
N PHE A 1003 82.95 66.75 11.37
CA PHE A 1003 82.05 66.94 12.50
C PHE A 1003 82.37 65.93 13.61
N THR A 1004 82.26 66.32 14.88
CA THR A 1004 82.41 65.41 16.05
C THR A 1004 81.53 65.86 17.20
N VAL A 1005 80.78 64.93 17.79
CA VAL A 1005 79.98 65.18 18.99
C VAL A 1005 80.88 65.24 20.21
N LEU A 1006 80.79 66.33 20.98
CA LEU A 1006 81.50 66.55 22.23
C LEU A 1006 80.51 67.06 23.28
N SER A 1007 80.16 66.21 24.26
CA SER A 1007 79.37 66.57 25.45
C SER A 1007 78.05 67.33 25.14
N GLY A 1008 77.20 66.74 24.30
CA GLY A 1008 75.90 67.34 23.93
C GLY A 1008 75.97 68.46 22.88
N ARG A 1009 77.13 68.70 22.27
CA ARG A 1009 77.34 69.70 21.20
C ARG A 1009 78.09 69.11 20.02
N VAL A 1010 78.02 69.76 18.85
CA VAL A 1010 78.74 69.32 17.64
C VAL A 1010 79.89 70.28 17.35
N GLN A 1011 81.13 69.78 17.39
CA GLN A 1011 82.29 70.49 16.89
C GLN A 1011 82.43 70.27 15.38
N PHE A 1012 82.88 71.29 14.64
CA PHE A 1012 83.35 71.15 13.27
C PHE A 1012 84.74 71.73 13.08
N VAL A 1013 85.62 70.94 12.46
CA VAL A 1013 86.98 71.32 12.06
C VAL A 1013 87.05 71.40 10.53
N PRO A 1014 87.24 72.58 9.91
CA PRO A 1014 87.36 72.71 8.47
C PRO A 1014 88.66 72.09 7.94
N THR A 1015 88.60 71.44 6.79
CA THR A 1015 89.79 71.02 6.03
C THR A 1015 90.58 72.24 5.59
N GLY A 1016 91.91 72.19 5.72
CA GLY A 1016 92.79 73.33 5.43
C GLY A 1016 92.58 73.90 4.02
N GLY A 1017 92.25 75.19 3.94
CA GLY A 1017 91.97 75.90 2.69
C GLY A 1017 90.50 75.94 2.26
N PHE A 1018 89.59 75.28 2.98
CA PHE A 1018 88.17 75.26 2.63
C PHE A 1018 87.42 76.56 2.98
N SER A 1019 86.57 77.02 2.07
CA SER A 1019 85.57 78.08 2.27
C SER A 1019 84.35 77.81 1.37
N GLY A 1020 83.14 77.99 1.89
CA GLY A 1020 81.88 77.65 1.22
C GLY A 1020 80.93 76.88 2.13
N ALA A 1021 79.80 76.44 1.56
CA ALA A 1021 78.85 75.58 2.26
C ALA A 1021 79.42 74.15 2.44
N VAL A 1022 79.34 73.63 3.66
CA VAL A 1022 79.66 72.24 4.00
C VAL A 1022 78.45 71.36 3.65
N ALA A 1023 78.67 70.10 3.29
CA ALA A 1023 77.57 69.15 3.12
C ALA A 1023 76.76 69.02 4.44
N PRO A 1024 75.42 69.18 4.42
CA PRO A 1024 74.59 69.03 5.62
C PRO A 1024 74.72 67.63 6.23
N VAL A 1025 74.61 67.55 7.56
CA VAL A 1025 74.63 66.30 8.32
C VAL A 1025 73.39 66.20 9.19
N THR A 1026 72.79 65.02 9.26
CA THR A 1026 71.69 64.75 10.18
C THR A 1026 72.25 64.33 11.54
N TYR A 1027 71.64 64.79 12.62
CA TYR A 1027 71.86 64.29 13.97
C TYR A 1027 70.57 63.71 14.55
N GLN A 1028 70.72 62.88 15.58
CA GLN A 1028 69.62 62.36 16.39
C GLN A 1028 69.83 62.68 17.87
N VAL A 1029 68.73 62.82 18.61
CA VAL A 1029 68.71 62.95 20.06
C VAL A 1029 67.43 62.28 20.60
N THR A 1030 67.48 61.77 21.82
CA THR A 1030 66.36 61.12 22.50
C THR A 1030 65.90 61.97 23.68
N ASN A 1031 64.59 62.04 23.93
CA ASN A 1031 64.06 62.69 25.13
C ASN A 1031 64.11 61.76 26.36
N VAL A 1032 63.89 62.33 27.55
CA VAL A 1032 63.90 61.59 28.83
C VAL A 1032 62.81 60.52 28.96
N GLU A 1033 61.86 60.48 28.02
CA GLU A 1033 60.79 59.49 27.93
C GLU A 1033 61.07 58.40 26.87
N GLY A 1034 62.21 58.46 26.19
CA GLY A 1034 62.71 57.42 25.28
C GLY A 1034 62.33 57.59 23.80
N ALA A 1035 61.69 58.70 23.41
CA ALA A 1035 61.42 58.99 22.00
C ALA A 1035 62.66 59.60 21.33
N THR A 1036 63.17 58.97 20.27
CA THR A 1036 64.30 59.46 19.46
C THR A 1036 63.80 60.26 18.25
N MET A 1037 64.36 61.44 18.03
CA MET A 1037 64.01 62.38 16.96
C MET A 1037 65.27 62.81 16.19
N THR A 1038 65.11 63.34 14.98
CA THR A 1038 66.23 63.72 14.09
C THR A 1038 66.08 65.11 13.48
N ALA A 1039 67.19 65.85 13.37
CA ALA A 1039 67.25 67.17 12.72
C ALA A 1039 68.55 67.33 11.92
N THR A 1040 68.62 68.37 11.07
CA THR A 1040 69.69 68.58 10.09
C THR A 1040 70.51 69.82 10.38
N LEU A 1041 71.83 69.67 10.39
CA LEU A 1041 72.83 70.71 10.58
C LEU A 1041 73.50 71.09 9.25
N SER A 1042 73.38 72.37 8.86
CA SER A 1042 73.91 72.93 7.60
C SER A 1042 74.88 74.09 7.85
N LEU A 1043 76.19 73.81 7.84
CA LEU A 1043 77.24 74.77 8.16
C LEU A 1043 77.82 75.49 6.92
N THR A 1044 78.16 76.77 7.04
CA THR A 1044 78.96 77.51 6.02
C THR A 1044 80.26 78.08 6.59
N VAL A 1045 81.38 77.86 5.89
CA VAL A 1045 82.70 78.44 6.24
C VAL A 1045 82.94 79.70 5.41
N SER A 1046 83.21 80.83 6.07
CA SER A 1046 83.43 82.12 5.39
C SER A 1046 84.80 82.21 4.70
N ALA A 1047 84.94 83.17 3.79
CA ALA A 1047 86.21 83.48 3.13
C ALA A 1047 87.07 84.45 3.98
N ALA A 1048 88.39 84.31 3.90
CA ALA A 1048 89.34 85.21 4.56
C ALA A 1048 89.12 86.67 4.09
N SER A 1049 88.97 87.59 5.04
CA SER A 1049 88.46 88.94 4.80
C SER A 1049 89.15 90.00 5.67
N GLY A 1050 89.25 91.24 5.16
CA GLY A 1050 89.88 92.39 5.82
C GLY A 1050 88.92 93.57 6.04
N SER A 1051 89.31 94.51 6.91
CA SER A 1051 88.59 95.76 7.27
C SER A 1051 88.28 96.67 6.06
N GLY A 1052 87.22 97.51 6.00
CA GLY A 1052 86.14 97.93 6.94
C GLY A 1052 85.33 99.10 6.30
N SER A 1053 84.45 99.89 6.92
CA SER A 1053 83.73 99.86 8.24
C SER A 1053 82.85 101.13 8.43
N GLY A 1054 81.60 101.03 8.93
CA GLY A 1054 80.71 102.17 9.31
C GLY A 1054 79.56 102.50 8.31
N THR A 1055 78.48 103.25 8.62
CA THR A 1055 78.02 103.98 9.84
C THR A 1055 76.50 104.34 9.83
N GLY A 1056 75.79 104.30 10.98
CA GLY A 1056 74.56 105.08 11.32
C GLY A 1056 73.17 104.56 10.83
N SER A 1057 71.99 105.07 11.27
CA SER A 1057 71.62 105.88 12.46
C SER A 1057 70.07 106.14 12.61
N GLY A 1058 69.39 105.62 13.66
CA GLY A 1058 68.04 106.05 14.18
C GLY A 1058 66.79 105.80 13.28
N GLY A 1059 65.52 105.86 13.74
CA GLY A 1059 64.92 105.91 15.09
C GLY A 1059 63.52 106.60 15.12
N GLY A 1060 62.41 105.91 15.38
CA GLY A 1060 61.04 106.51 15.44
C GLY A 1060 59.85 105.50 15.52
N ALA A 1061 58.61 105.99 15.63
CA ALA A 1061 57.34 105.22 15.80
C ALA A 1061 56.10 106.08 15.36
N LEU A 1062 54.78 105.77 15.52
CA LEU A 1062 54.04 104.75 16.29
C LEU A 1062 52.54 104.63 15.82
N GLY A 1063 52.00 103.41 15.62
CA GLY A 1063 50.58 103.07 15.96
C GLY A 1063 49.47 102.98 14.87
N GLY A 1064 48.68 101.89 14.92
CA GLY A 1064 47.28 101.73 14.41
C GLY A 1064 47.03 101.57 12.90
N THR A 1065 45.94 100.99 12.36
CA THR A 1065 44.82 100.09 12.83
C THR A 1065 44.00 99.63 11.59
N GLY A 1066 43.41 98.40 11.52
CA GLY A 1066 42.40 98.09 10.46
C GLY A 1066 41.90 96.64 10.22
N VAL A 1067 40.67 96.34 10.69
CA VAL A 1067 39.53 95.48 10.21
C VAL A 1067 39.60 94.34 9.13
N GLU A 1068 38.72 93.33 9.34
CA GLU A 1068 37.99 92.40 8.40
C GLU A 1068 38.78 91.37 7.52
N GLY A 1069 38.23 90.26 6.97
CA GLY A 1069 36.91 89.59 7.15
C GLY A 1069 36.56 88.46 6.13
N VAL A 1070 35.97 87.33 6.59
CA VAL A 1070 34.92 86.45 5.97
C VAL A 1070 35.07 85.75 4.56
N LEU A 1071 35.24 84.40 4.56
CA LEU A 1071 34.67 83.33 3.65
C LEU A 1071 34.88 83.42 2.09
N PRO A 1072 34.39 82.50 1.18
CA PRO A 1072 33.57 81.26 1.32
C PRO A 1072 33.94 79.99 0.48
N LEU A 1073 33.28 78.84 0.79
CA LEU A 1073 32.83 77.68 -0.04
C LEU A 1073 33.77 77.00 -1.08
N THR A 1074 33.87 75.66 -1.21
CA THR A 1074 32.83 74.58 -1.36
C THR A 1074 33.36 73.22 -0.78
N LEU A 1075 32.95 71.95 -1.05
CA LEU A 1075 32.04 71.26 -2.01
C LEU A 1075 31.58 69.85 -1.51
N VAL A 1076 30.70 69.20 -2.29
CA VAL A 1076 30.19 67.80 -2.34
C VAL A 1076 31.30 66.71 -2.28
N ALA A 1077 31.26 65.54 -1.62
CA ALA A 1077 30.24 64.61 -1.05
C ALA A 1077 29.73 63.44 -1.95
N LEU A 1078 29.77 62.18 -1.47
CA LEU A 1078 28.89 61.10 -1.95
C LEU A 1078 28.78 59.91 -0.97
N GLY A 1079 27.61 59.26 -0.92
CA GLY A 1079 27.31 57.99 -0.24
C GLY A 1079 26.37 57.13 -1.10
N ALA A 1080 26.00 55.92 -0.67
CA ALA A 1080 25.40 54.90 -1.56
C ALA A 1080 24.05 54.28 -1.11
N LEU A 1081 23.20 54.02 -2.11
CA LEU A 1081 22.20 52.93 -2.30
C LEU A 1081 21.03 52.68 -1.32
N LEU A 1082 19.81 52.62 -1.92
CA LEU A 1082 18.52 52.01 -1.47
C LEU A 1082 17.71 51.66 -2.76
N LEU A 1083 16.62 50.86 -2.83
CA LEU A 1083 15.90 50.01 -1.86
C LEU A 1083 15.77 48.56 -2.47
N GLY A 1084 14.68 47.77 -2.60
CA GLY A 1084 13.21 47.82 -2.35
C GLY A 1084 12.35 47.86 -3.63
N ALA A 1085 11.17 47.22 -3.76
CA ALA A 1085 10.49 46.20 -2.93
C ALA A 1085 9.26 45.56 -3.68
N VAL A 1086 8.92 44.29 -3.35
CA VAL A 1086 7.57 43.70 -3.07
C VAL A 1086 6.33 43.89 -4.01
N LEU A 1087 5.49 42.82 -4.06
CA LEU A 1087 4.05 42.71 -4.42
C LEU A 1087 3.59 42.34 -5.87
N LEU A 1088 2.26 42.19 -6.03
CA LEU A 1088 1.56 41.13 -6.81
C LEU A 1088 0.39 41.69 -7.67
N VAL A 1089 -0.20 40.84 -8.55
CA VAL A 1089 -1.63 40.82 -9.03
C VAL A 1089 -1.94 41.16 -10.52
N LEU A 1090 -2.50 40.14 -11.23
CA LEU A 1090 -3.44 40.10 -12.39
C LEU A 1090 -3.09 40.47 -13.87
N ARG A 1091 -3.64 39.57 -14.74
CA ARG A 1091 -4.25 39.72 -16.09
C ARG A 1091 -3.40 39.92 -17.38
N ARG A 1092 -3.40 38.84 -18.19
CA ARG A 1092 -3.57 38.73 -19.67
C ARG A 1092 -3.28 39.98 -20.54
N VAL A 1093 -2.42 39.82 -21.57
CA VAL A 1093 -2.82 39.68 -23.01
C VAL A 1093 -1.60 39.52 -23.96
N ARG A 1094 -1.69 38.51 -24.85
CA ARG A 1094 -1.06 38.32 -26.20
C ARG A 1094 0.42 38.72 -26.52
N THR A 1095 1.17 37.69 -26.95
CA THR A 1095 2.04 37.61 -28.17
C THR A 1095 3.08 38.70 -28.49
N ARG A 1096 4.33 38.28 -28.81
CA ARG A 1096 4.76 38.00 -30.20
C ARG A 1096 6.18 37.38 -30.29
N ASP A 1097 6.32 36.50 -31.28
CA ASP A 1097 7.42 36.29 -32.23
C ASP A 1097 8.89 36.35 -31.73
N ALA A 1098 9.46 35.17 -31.46
CA ALA A 1098 10.78 34.73 -31.97
C ALA A 1098 10.82 33.19 -31.99
#